data_AF-A0A495JMA9-F1
#
_entry.id   AF-A0A495JMA9-F1
#
_cell.length_a   1.000
_cell.length_b   1.000
_cell.length_c   1.000
_cell.angle_alpha   90.00
_cell.angle_beta   90.00
_cell.angle_gamma   90.00
#
_symmetry.space_group_name_H-M   'P 1'
#
loop_
_entity.id
_entity.type
_entity.pdbx_description
1 polymer ?
#
loop_
_entity_poly.entity_id
_entity_poly.type
_entity_poly.pdbx_seq_one_letter_code
_entity_poly.pdbx_strand_id
1 'polypeptide(L)'
;MTAMVRRSGREPLRGWRLALALVVVVPLAGAAMVAPQYPAGAQQPSGGVDAPTDSAVTVSGRADGVYGDDFSDLRVTVSQTRNLTSQGISVSWTGGKPTVMRDAVQMVANYLQIMQCWGPDPAAADFRETCVQGFGRPGGAVNRIPKLLVPDPLETVLSPDAKIIPFLAVTGERSSDGAECDAGCNLGALLSDYFRADNTNEIYQGFTAADGTGRVVFEVQNAITQPYLGCGAPQPAPGGGQTPRPCSLVVVPRGDHDMDGNPLCAGCALVDSPLQASTFRDRIVIPLQFESLGGGCELGAEERLTVGSDLVADAVRSWQPALCADGGATFGYSAASDEDAVRQVLSPVPGAPGMGFTAEPAVPLPGGPEVLHAPVVLSGAVIAFNIDVEVDASAPPDVLKLRASALRELKLTPRLVAKLLTQSYSSDVPGGAVSEHVRNNPRDLFQDPELRSLNPVFVQFTRVAALRSGLMVAQGNSAAYREVWKWILADATARKWLAGEPDEHGMVVNSYYRDVLNTGVPLDTFPKADATEVVGAGAPEDKPFGTGHLRPYLGSMEEAALQTRRADPKSKTVWDANRTPPDYVAGSALRPVGFRGAMSITDAASAARYGLYAASLTNQNQEFVAPTREGMLAAVDAMVPSEADDDVLMIDPTKKAPGAYPLTMVNYAAVNISNQDQAARDDYAQFLRYAAGAGQTEGVRRGELPRGYVPLPNKLRQQTMSAANAIERGPAPSPTPSVEPTEPETTTPTTLSTTPASTSTSTGTPNAGLPPVTPGPTRTPAPVPPATAVSQTTPGGPLGLVGQYALVAALALGLLGGAAGPVLLRLSGRRRI
;
A
#
# COMPACT_ATOMS: atom_id res chain seq x y z
N MET A 1 -31.36 29.08 -65.36
CA MET A 1 -31.63 30.04 -64.26
C MET A 1 -30.32 30.15 -63.49
N THR A 2 -29.31 30.95 -63.89
CA THR A 2 -29.32 32.35 -64.39
C THR A 2 -29.71 33.30 -63.24
N ALA A 3 -28.94 34.31 -62.81
CA ALA A 3 -27.81 35.09 -63.38
C ALA A 3 -26.42 34.75 -62.75
N MET A 4 -25.23 35.00 -63.35
CA MET A 4 -24.58 36.25 -63.83
C MET A 4 -24.24 37.21 -62.65
N VAL A 5 -23.02 37.77 -62.45
CA VAL A 5 -22.10 38.49 -63.38
C VAL A 5 -20.59 38.43 -62.95
N ARG A 6 -19.68 38.58 -63.93
CA ARG A 6 -18.21 38.94 -63.99
C ARG A 6 -17.35 39.27 -62.73
N ARG A 7 -15.99 39.33 -62.75
CA ARG A 7 -14.85 38.76 -63.56
C ARG A 7 -13.54 39.55 -63.21
N SER A 8 -12.42 38.89 -62.86
CA SER A 8 -11.01 39.41 -62.78
C SER A 8 -10.72 40.64 -61.87
N GLY A 9 -9.53 40.88 -61.30
CA GLY A 9 -8.24 40.15 -61.27
C GLY A 9 -7.04 41.12 -61.17
N ARG A 10 -5.82 40.60 -60.88
CA ARG A 10 -4.48 41.26 -60.82
C ARG A 10 -3.97 41.81 -59.47
N GLU A 11 -2.81 41.31 -59.04
CA GLU A 11 -1.74 42.05 -58.33
C GLU A 11 -0.82 42.75 -59.38
N PRO A 12 0.37 43.32 -59.04
CA PRO A 12 0.84 43.95 -57.80
C PRO A 12 1.39 45.38 -58.05
N LEU A 13 1.73 46.16 -57.01
CA LEU A 13 2.61 47.34 -57.14
C LEU A 13 3.60 47.52 -55.96
N ARG A 14 4.80 48.00 -56.29
CA ARG A 14 5.90 48.37 -55.38
C ARG A 14 5.81 49.85 -54.96
N GLY A 15 6.37 50.24 -53.80
CA GLY A 15 6.68 51.65 -53.50
C GLY A 15 7.33 51.92 -52.14
N TRP A 16 8.55 52.47 -52.12
CA TRP A 16 9.27 52.91 -50.90
C TRP A 16 8.72 54.20 -50.27
N ARG A 17 8.84 54.32 -48.93
CA ARG A 17 9.71 55.30 -48.19
C ARG A 17 9.64 54.95 -46.68
N LEU A 18 10.70 54.83 -45.85
CA LEU A 18 11.93 55.61 -45.55
C LEU A 18 11.68 56.72 -44.48
N ALA A 19 12.63 56.88 -43.55
CA ALA A 19 12.68 57.71 -42.32
C ALA A 19 12.05 57.06 -41.06
N LEU A 20 12.61 57.20 -39.84
CA LEU A 20 13.92 57.75 -39.42
C LEU A 20 14.45 56.98 -38.19
N ALA A 21 15.76 56.92 -37.99
CA ALA A 21 16.37 56.29 -36.81
C ALA A 21 16.56 57.29 -35.66
N LEU A 22 16.40 56.82 -34.42
CA LEU A 22 16.84 57.53 -33.21
C LEU A 22 17.53 56.50 -32.29
N VAL A 23 18.84 56.67 -32.12
CA VAL A 23 19.70 55.69 -31.41
C VAL A 23 19.83 56.09 -29.95
N VAL A 24 19.53 55.15 -29.05
CA VAL A 24 19.96 55.19 -27.64
C VAL A 24 20.91 54.04 -27.42
N VAL A 25 22.18 54.35 -27.15
CA VAL A 25 23.20 53.33 -26.83
C VAL A 25 23.12 53.02 -25.33
N VAL A 26 22.83 51.76 -25.00
CA VAL A 26 23.08 51.19 -23.68
C VAL A 26 24.19 50.15 -23.87
N PRO A 27 25.27 50.15 -23.06
CA PRO A 27 26.46 49.35 -23.35
C PRO A 27 26.21 47.85 -23.17
N LEU A 28 26.77 47.04 -24.08
CA LEU A 28 26.82 45.59 -23.91
C LEU A 28 27.80 45.23 -22.78
N ALA A 29 27.28 44.86 -21.62
CA ALA A 29 27.94 43.88 -20.78
C ALA A 29 27.62 42.48 -21.33
N GLY A 30 28.66 41.67 -21.60
CA GLY A 30 28.51 40.39 -22.28
C GLY A 30 27.86 39.31 -21.41
N ALA A 31 26.53 39.22 -21.43
CA ALA A 31 25.82 38.05 -20.93
C ALA A 31 26.04 36.87 -21.87
N ALA A 32 26.92 35.93 -21.47
CA ALA A 32 27.07 34.66 -22.18
C ALA A 32 25.73 33.90 -22.16
N MET A 33 25.28 33.40 -23.30
CA MET A 33 24.10 32.53 -23.37
C MET A 33 24.43 31.17 -22.77
N VAL A 34 24.30 31.05 -21.44
CA VAL A 34 24.20 29.77 -20.77
C VAL A 34 22.86 29.15 -21.17
N ALA A 35 22.89 28.28 -22.18
CA ALA A 35 21.77 27.39 -22.44
C ALA A 35 21.47 26.59 -21.16
N PRO A 36 20.20 26.36 -20.79
CA PRO A 36 19.86 25.61 -19.59
C PRO A 36 20.34 24.16 -19.73
N GLN A 37 21.52 23.88 -19.20
CA GLN A 37 22.02 22.52 -19.03
C GLN A 37 21.14 21.85 -17.98
N TYR A 38 20.27 20.93 -18.42
CA TYR A 38 19.62 19.99 -17.53
C TYR A 38 20.73 19.29 -16.72
N PRO A 39 20.70 19.31 -15.37
CA PRO A 39 21.73 18.66 -14.56
C PRO A 39 21.64 17.15 -14.75
N ALA A 40 22.56 16.62 -15.56
CA ALA A 40 22.70 15.18 -15.76
C ALA A 40 23.19 14.54 -14.44
N GLY A 41 22.34 13.72 -13.82
CA GLY A 41 22.67 13.04 -12.57
C GLY A 41 22.25 13.78 -11.31
N ALA A 42 20.94 13.98 -11.12
CA ALA A 42 20.39 13.82 -9.77
C ALA A 42 20.69 12.38 -9.33
N GLN A 43 21.57 12.20 -8.34
CA GLN A 43 21.88 10.86 -7.83
C GLN A 43 20.61 10.27 -7.19
N GLN A 44 20.19 9.09 -7.66
CA GLN A 44 19.09 8.38 -7.02
C GLN A 44 19.46 7.99 -5.58
N PRO A 45 18.45 7.79 -4.70
CA PRO A 45 18.69 7.39 -3.31
C PRO A 45 19.58 6.14 -3.20
N SER A 46 20.37 6.10 -2.14
CA SER A 46 21.19 4.95 -1.72
C SER A 46 20.30 3.73 -1.42
N GLY A 47 19.95 2.98 -2.47
CA GLY A 47 19.01 1.84 -2.42
C GLY A 47 17.61 2.11 -2.99
N GLY A 48 17.45 3.06 -3.92
CA GLY A 48 16.16 3.42 -4.51
C GLY A 48 15.35 2.28 -5.16
N VAL A 49 14.08 2.58 -5.47
CA VAL A 49 13.03 1.66 -5.98
C VAL A 49 13.43 0.78 -7.18
N ASP A 50 14.29 1.29 -8.06
CA ASP A 50 14.78 0.58 -9.25
C ASP A 50 16.08 -0.19 -8.99
N ALA A 51 16.70 -0.02 -7.81
CA ALA A 51 18.07 -0.46 -7.54
C ALA A 51 18.18 -2.00 -7.49
N PRO A 52 18.99 -2.61 -8.36
CA PRO A 52 19.19 -4.05 -8.39
C PRO A 52 19.77 -4.58 -7.08
N THR A 53 19.40 -5.82 -6.73
CA THR A 53 20.04 -6.62 -5.68
C THR A 53 21.22 -7.41 -6.25
N ASP A 54 21.97 -8.12 -5.41
CA ASP A 54 22.90 -9.18 -5.81
C ASP A 54 22.22 -10.35 -6.55
N SER A 55 20.88 -10.36 -6.59
CA SER A 55 20.05 -11.33 -7.31
C SER A 55 19.34 -10.71 -8.53
N ALA A 56 19.74 -9.53 -8.98
CA ALA A 56 19.21 -8.98 -10.22
C ALA A 56 19.66 -9.80 -11.44
N VAL A 57 18.78 -9.97 -12.42
CA VAL A 57 19.04 -10.76 -13.63
C VAL A 57 18.53 -10.00 -14.84
N THR A 58 19.36 -9.92 -15.89
CA THR A 58 18.97 -9.44 -17.22
C THR A 58 18.93 -10.61 -18.20
N VAL A 59 17.85 -10.76 -18.95
CA VAL A 59 17.67 -11.82 -19.96
C VAL A 59 17.26 -11.20 -21.30
N SER A 60 17.82 -11.73 -22.38
CA SER A 60 17.50 -11.34 -23.76
C SER A 60 16.20 -11.98 -24.26
N GLY A 61 15.49 -11.29 -25.14
CA GLY A 61 14.53 -11.92 -26.05
C GLY A 61 15.22 -12.86 -27.04
N ARG A 62 14.43 -13.73 -27.68
CA ARG A 62 14.91 -14.67 -28.69
C ARG A 62 15.37 -13.96 -29.97
N ALA A 63 16.34 -14.56 -30.65
CA ALA A 63 16.71 -14.26 -32.03
C ALA A 63 16.33 -15.39 -33.01
N ASP A 64 15.69 -16.44 -32.49
CA ASP A 64 15.28 -17.67 -33.18
C ASP A 64 13.78 -17.98 -32.92
N GLY A 65 12.96 -16.93 -32.82
CA GLY A 65 11.57 -17.02 -32.38
C GLY A 65 10.61 -17.64 -33.41
N VAL A 66 9.30 -17.58 -33.13
CA VAL A 66 8.26 -17.70 -34.18
C VAL A 66 8.40 -16.53 -35.15
N TYR A 67 8.59 -15.33 -34.59
CA TYR A 67 8.65 -14.07 -35.33
C TYR A 67 10.09 -13.71 -35.75
N GLY A 68 10.99 -14.70 -35.83
CA GLY A 68 12.39 -14.50 -36.21
C GLY A 68 13.21 -13.77 -35.15
N ASP A 69 13.80 -12.64 -35.53
CA ASP A 69 14.66 -11.78 -34.70
C ASP A 69 13.94 -10.55 -34.12
N ASP A 70 12.61 -10.49 -34.20
CA ASP A 70 11.74 -9.37 -33.77
C ASP A 70 11.97 -8.88 -32.33
N PHE A 71 12.49 -9.75 -31.45
CA PHE A 71 12.80 -9.48 -30.04
C PHE A 71 14.28 -9.65 -29.70
N SER A 72 15.16 -9.78 -30.70
CA SER A 72 16.59 -10.04 -30.52
C SER A 72 17.33 -8.91 -29.81
N ASP A 73 16.85 -7.66 -29.88
CA ASP A 73 17.36 -6.51 -29.14
C ASP A 73 16.76 -6.35 -27.73
N LEU A 74 15.61 -6.97 -27.44
CA LEU A 74 14.92 -6.80 -26.16
C LEU A 74 15.76 -7.35 -25.00
N ARG A 75 16.01 -6.53 -23.97
CA ARG A 75 16.67 -6.94 -22.72
C ARG A 75 15.74 -6.65 -21.55
N VAL A 76 15.23 -7.69 -20.89
CA VAL A 76 14.39 -7.56 -19.68
C VAL A 76 15.27 -7.73 -18.45
N THR A 77 15.19 -6.79 -17.50
CA THR A 77 15.92 -6.81 -16.23
C THR A 77 14.96 -6.89 -15.06
N VAL A 78 15.19 -7.83 -14.16
CA VAL A 78 14.46 -8.01 -12.90
C VAL A 78 15.37 -7.64 -11.73
N SER A 79 14.93 -6.76 -10.84
CA SER A 79 15.78 -6.22 -9.76
C SER A 79 16.11 -7.20 -8.64
N GLN A 80 15.29 -8.24 -8.44
CA GLN A 80 15.47 -9.26 -7.41
C GLN A 80 14.86 -10.58 -7.85
N THR A 81 15.63 -11.67 -7.76
CA THR A 81 15.19 -13.04 -8.08
C THR A 81 15.36 -14.02 -6.90
N ARG A 82 16.04 -13.60 -5.81
CA ARG A 82 16.29 -14.42 -4.61
C ARG A 82 15.76 -13.73 -3.35
N ASN A 83 15.52 -14.52 -2.30
CA ASN A 83 14.99 -14.07 -1.00
C ASN A 83 13.64 -13.34 -1.16
N LEU A 84 12.76 -13.89 -2.01
CA LEU A 84 11.49 -13.25 -2.35
C LEU A 84 10.38 -13.60 -1.35
N THR A 85 9.67 -12.57 -0.90
CA THR A 85 8.41 -12.65 -0.15
C THR A 85 7.24 -12.18 -1.03
N SER A 86 6.08 -11.84 -0.45
CA SER A 86 5.02 -11.15 -1.19
C SER A 86 5.28 -9.64 -1.20
N GLN A 87 5.79 -9.15 -2.34
CA GLN A 87 6.42 -7.84 -2.48
C GLN A 87 6.37 -7.33 -3.94
N GLY A 88 6.62 -6.04 -4.14
CA GLY A 88 6.90 -5.46 -5.44
C GLY A 88 8.35 -5.66 -5.87
N ILE A 89 8.58 -6.10 -7.10
CA ILE A 89 9.91 -6.07 -7.74
C ILE A 89 9.89 -5.18 -8.98
N SER A 90 11.03 -4.54 -9.26
CA SER A 90 11.21 -3.74 -10.47
C SER A 90 11.49 -4.65 -11.66
N VAL A 91 10.63 -4.57 -12.69
CA VAL A 91 10.88 -5.19 -14.00
C VAL A 91 11.00 -4.07 -15.03
N SER A 92 12.19 -3.89 -15.59
CA SER A 92 12.48 -2.88 -16.62
C SER A 92 12.99 -3.54 -17.88
N TRP A 93 12.95 -2.82 -19.01
CA TRP A 93 13.50 -3.30 -20.26
C TRP A 93 14.06 -2.21 -21.14
N THR A 94 14.90 -2.61 -22.09
CA THR A 94 15.47 -1.79 -23.16
C THR A 94 15.43 -2.57 -24.48
N GLY A 95 15.58 -1.88 -25.62
CA GLY A 95 15.63 -2.52 -26.94
C GLY A 95 14.28 -3.05 -27.46
N GLY A 96 13.16 -2.63 -26.87
CA GLY A 96 11.83 -2.93 -27.42
C GLY A 96 11.43 -1.95 -28.53
N LYS A 97 10.63 -2.40 -29.50
CA LYS A 97 9.89 -1.49 -30.40
C LYS A 97 8.93 -0.61 -29.56
N PRO A 98 8.75 0.70 -29.85
CA PRO A 98 7.78 1.54 -29.13
C PRO A 98 6.34 1.02 -29.26
N THR A 99 5.56 1.12 -28.19
CA THR A 99 4.18 0.59 -28.15
C THR A 99 3.25 1.31 -29.11
N VAL A 100 2.58 0.55 -29.96
CA VAL A 100 1.60 1.07 -30.91
C VAL A 100 0.26 1.27 -30.18
N MET A 101 -0.22 2.52 -30.20
CA MET A 101 -1.51 2.92 -29.65
C MET A 101 -2.52 3.10 -30.78
N ARG A 102 -3.72 2.51 -30.65
CA ARG A 102 -4.85 2.79 -31.55
C ARG A 102 -5.52 4.13 -31.23
N ASP A 103 -5.61 4.47 -29.95
CA ASP A 103 -6.22 5.69 -29.46
C ASP A 103 -5.49 6.20 -28.19
N ALA A 104 -6.15 7.02 -27.36
CA ALA A 104 -5.55 7.53 -26.14
C ALA A 104 -5.23 6.43 -25.09
N VAL A 105 -5.96 5.31 -25.09
CA VAL A 105 -5.99 4.30 -24.00
C VAL A 105 -5.84 2.84 -24.45
N GLN A 106 -5.99 2.51 -25.74
CA GLN A 106 -5.82 1.14 -26.26
C GLN A 106 -4.45 0.93 -26.93
N MET A 107 -3.58 0.14 -26.29
CA MET A 107 -2.38 -0.44 -26.89
C MET A 107 -2.77 -1.63 -27.78
N VAL A 108 -2.11 -1.80 -28.93
CA VAL A 108 -2.45 -2.84 -29.91
C VAL A 108 -1.31 -3.75 -30.36
N ALA A 109 -0.06 -3.27 -30.30
CA ALA A 109 1.15 -3.99 -30.66
C ALA A 109 2.37 -3.39 -29.91
N ASN A 110 3.50 -4.10 -29.90
CA ASN A 110 4.77 -3.69 -29.29
C ASN A 110 4.70 -3.40 -27.78
N TYR A 111 4.15 -4.35 -27.00
CA TYR A 111 4.05 -4.29 -25.54
C TYR A 111 4.50 -5.61 -24.89
N LEU A 112 4.72 -5.63 -23.58
CA LEU A 112 5.04 -6.86 -22.84
C LEU A 112 3.86 -7.34 -22.01
N GLN A 113 3.59 -8.64 -22.00
CA GLN A 113 2.75 -9.30 -20.98
C GLN A 113 3.65 -9.99 -19.96
N ILE A 114 3.40 -9.75 -18.66
CA ILE A 114 4.25 -10.30 -17.58
C ILE A 114 3.36 -10.98 -16.54
N MET A 115 3.68 -12.23 -16.20
CA MET A 115 2.91 -13.08 -15.30
C MET A 115 3.81 -13.95 -14.42
N GLN A 116 3.27 -14.45 -13.31
CA GLN A 116 3.94 -15.47 -12.49
C GLN A 116 3.41 -16.85 -12.89
N CYS A 117 4.29 -17.85 -12.97
CA CYS A 117 3.94 -19.24 -13.27
C CYS A 117 4.63 -20.16 -12.26
N TRP A 118 4.05 -21.33 -11.97
CA TRP A 118 4.64 -22.30 -11.03
C TRP A 118 5.20 -23.54 -11.74
N GLY A 119 5.96 -24.35 -11.02
CA GLY A 119 6.50 -25.61 -11.53
C GLY A 119 8.01 -25.55 -11.85
N PRO A 120 8.70 -26.69 -11.82
CA PRO A 120 10.17 -26.73 -11.92
C PRO A 120 10.71 -26.74 -13.35
N ASP A 121 9.91 -27.17 -14.33
CA ASP A 121 10.32 -27.28 -15.73
C ASP A 121 9.55 -26.27 -16.61
N PRO A 122 10.17 -25.14 -17.01
CA PRO A 122 9.55 -24.17 -17.88
C PRO A 122 9.48 -24.60 -19.35
N ALA A 123 9.97 -25.79 -19.71
CA ALA A 123 9.84 -26.40 -21.04
C ALA A 123 8.72 -27.45 -21.12
N ALA A 124 8.06 -27.80 -20.01
CA ALA A 124 6.94 -28.73 -20.00
C ALA A 124 5.74 -28.21 -20.82
N ALA A 125 4.99 -29.12 -21.47
CA ALA A 125 3.92 -28.77 -22.40
C ALA A 125 2.72 -28.08 -21.72
N ASP A 126 2.49 -28.38 -20.45
CA ASP A 126 1.49 -27.81 -19.56
C ASP A 126 2.00 -26.57 -18.79
N PHE A 127 3.28 -26.18 -18.92
CA PHE A 127 3.84 -25.04 -18.18
C PHE A 127 3.05 -23.74 -18.40
N ARG A 128 2.50 -23.52 -19.60
CA ARG A 128 1.61 -22.39 -19.89
C ARG A 128 0.33 -22.36 -19.03
N GLU A 129 -0.21 -23.52 -18.66
CA GLU A 129 -1.41 -23.64 -17.82
C GLU A 129 -1.10 -23.28 -16.36
N THR A 130 0.17 -23.29 -15.95
CA THR A 130 0.59 -22.90 -14.59
C THR A 130 0.65 -21.38 -14.34
N CYS A 131 0.33 -20.56 -15.35
CA CYS A 131 0.55 -19.12 -15.36
C CYS A 131 -0.68 -18.30 -14.92
N VAL A 132 -0.45 -17.22 -14.16
CA VAL A 132 -1.48 -16.21 -13.83
C VAL A 132 -1.81 -15.37 -15.06
N GLN A 133 -2.82 -15.77 -15.82
CA GLN A 133 -3.29 -15.06 -17.00
C GLN A 133 -4.81 -15.11 -17.08
N GLY A 134 -5.40 -14.20 -17.86
CA GLY A 134 -6.77 -14.37 -18.31
C GLY A 134 -7.83 -13.94 -17.31
N PHE A 135 -7.47 -13.36 -16.16
CA PHE A 135 -8.44 -12.63 -15.34
C PHE A 135 -8.77 -11.25 -15.95
N GLY A 136 -7.75 -10.49 -16.37
CA GLY A 136 -7.92 -9.20 -17.03
C GLY A 136 -8.67 -8.14 -16.20
N ARG A 137 -9.34 -7.18 -16.87
CA ARG A 137 -10.05 -6.06 -16.23
C ARG A 137 -11.56 -6.33 -16.11
N PRO A 138 -12.15 -6.41 -14.91
CA PRO A 138 -13.60 -6.33 -14.73
C PRO A 138 -14.21 -4.99 -15.19
N GLY A 139 -15.41 -5.07 -15.77
CA GLY A 139 -16.35 -3.95 -15.85
C GLY A 139 -16.03 -2.83 -16.86
N GLY A 140 -15.50 -3.15 -18.04
CA GLY A 140 -15.28 -2.16 -19.11
C GLY A 140 -15.65 -2.66 -20.50
N ALA A 141 -16.00 -1.75 -21.42
CA ALA A 141 -16.27 -2.07 -22.82
C ALA A 141 -15.05 -2.68 -23.57
N VAL A 142 -13.86 -2.62 -22.96
CA VAL A 142 -12.62 -3.31 -23.35
C VAL A 142 -12.61 -4.81 -23.03
N ASN A 143 -13.79 -5.46 -22.93
CA ASN A 143 -13.96 -6.93 -22.88
C ASN A 143 -13.51 -7.68 -24.17
N ARG A 144 -12.59 -7.09 -24.95
CA ARG A 144 -11.96 -7.64 -26.15
C ARG A 144 -10.45 -7.62 -25.95
N ILE A 145 -10.02 -8.42 -24.98
CA ILE A 145 -8.65 -8.54 -24.48
C ILE A 145 -8.23 -10.01 -24.66
N PRO A 146 -6.98 -10.30 -25.09
CA PRO A 146 -6.51 -11.64 -25.43
C PRO A 146 -6.58 -12.66 -24.28
N LYS A 147 -7.73 -13.32 -24.21
CA LYS A 147 -8.00 -14.56 -23.48
C LYS A 147 -8.50 -15.67 -24.42
N LEU A 148 -9.10 -15.26 -25.53
CA LEU A 148 -9.72 -16.12 -26.51
C LEU A 148 -8.64 -16.93 -27.21
N LEU A 149 -8.93 -18.21 -27.46
CA LEU A 149 -8.16 -19.00 -28.42
C LEU A 149 -8.61 -18.61 -29.83
N VAL A 150 -7.65 -18.19 -30.64
CA VAL A 150 -7.77 -18.17 -32.11
C VAL A 150 -7.00 -19.36 -32.68
N PRO A 151 -7.20 -19.74 -33.97
CA PRO A 151 -6.39 -20.79 -34.59
C PRO A 151 -4.89 -20.49 -34.46
N ASP A 152 -4.11 -21.49 -34.07
CA ASP A 152 -2.68 -21.38 -33.79
C ASP A 152 -1.95 -22.53 -34.52
N PRO A 153 -0.99 -22.23 -35.43
CA PRO A 153 -0.32 -23.25 -36.22
C PRO A 153 0.60 -24.19 -35.42
N LEU A 154 0.87 -23.88 -34.14
CA LEU A 154 1.68 -24.73 -33.23
C LEU A 154 0.84 -25.35 -32.10
N GLU A 155 -0.47 -25.12 -32.05
CA GLU A 155 -1.34 -25.76 -31.05
C GLU A 155 -1.56 -27.24 -31.37
N THR A 156 -1.36 -28.09 -30.35
CA THR A 156 -1.31 -29.56 -30.49
C THR A 156 -1.88 -30.31 -29.28
N VAL A 157 -2.28 -29.61 -28.22
CA VAL A 157 -2.69 -30.18 -26.92
C VAL A 157 -4.13 -29.84 -26.57
N LEU A 158 -4.61 -28.64 -26.95
CA LEU A 158 -5.95 -28.17 -26.61
C LEU A 158 -7.03 -28.70 -27.56
N SER A 159 -8.25 -28.81 -27.03
CA SER A 159 -9.43 -29.10 -27.86
C SER A 159 -9.67 -27.98 -28.87
N PRO A 160 -10.05 -28.28 -30.14
CA PRO A 160 -10.53 -27.26 -31.09
C PRO A 160 -11.73 -26.45 -30.58
N ASP A 161 -12.49 -27.01 -29.63
CA ASP A 161 -13.61 -26.33 -28.98
C ASP A 161 -13.21 -25.51 -27.75
N ALA A 162 -11.97 -25.56 -27.26
CA ALA A 162 -11.54 -24.74 -26.14
C ALA A 162 -11.67 -23.24 -26.45
N LYS A 163 -11.98 -22.43 -25.43
CA LYS A 163 -12.25 -20.99 -25.55
C LYS A 163 -11.23 -20.12 -24.82
N ILE A 164 -10.57 -20.66 -23.80
CA ILE A 164 -9.43 -20.06 -23.09
C ILE A 164 -8.33 -21.11 -22.86
N ILE A 165 -7.11 -20.67 -22.53
CA ILE A 165 -6.12 -21.54 -21.88
C ILE A 165 -6.62 -21.79 -20.45
N PRO A 166 -6.83 -23.06 -20.04
CA PRO A 166 -7.21 -23.36 -18.67
C PRO A 166 -6.03 -23.17 -17.73
N PHE A 167 -6.31 -22.83 -16.47
CA PHE A 167 -5.30 -22.74 -15.42
C PHE A 167 -5.19 -24.06 -14.66
N LEU A 168 -3.96 -24.54 -14.42
CA LEU A 168 -3.64 -25.69 -13.60
C LEU A 168 -3.00 -25.20 -12.29
N ALA A 169 -3.67 -25.46 -11.17
CA ALA A 169 -3.20 -25.10 -9.84
C ALA A 169 -2.19 -26.12 -9.29
N VAL A 170 -1.35 -25.67 -8.34
CA VAL A 170 -0.38 -26.50 -7.60
C VAL A 170 -1.04 -27.64 -6.79
N THR A 171 -2.35 -27.55 -6.56
CA THR A 171 -3.20 -28.60 -5.95
C THR A 171 -3.52 -29.75 -6.91
N GLY A 172 -3.27 -29.59 -8.22
CA GLY A 172 -3.72 -30.49 -9.29
C GLY A 172 -5.12 -30.19 -9.80
N GLU A 173 -5.80 -29.18 -9.25
CA GLU A 173 -7.09 -28.69 -9.75
C GLU A 173 -6.87 -27.91 -11.05
N ARG A 174 -7.75 -28.10 -12.06
CA ARG A 174 -7.66 -27.45 -13.37
C ARG A 174 -8.97 -26.74 -13.68
N SER A 175 -8.90 -25.51 -14.17
CA SER A 175 -10.10 -24.78 -14.61
C SER A 175 -10.73 -25.43 -15.85
N SER A 176 -11.98 -25.08 -16.13
CA SER A 176 -12.55 -25.31 -17.46
C SER A 176 -11.74 -24.51 -18.51
N ASP A 177 -11.63 -25.08 -19.72
CA ASP A 177 -11.14 -24.41 -20.92
C ASP A 177 -12.26 -23.67 -21.68
N GLY A 178 -13.51 -23.78 -21.19
CA GLY A 178 -14.70 -23.17 -21.78
C GLY A 178 -15.28 -23.93 -22.99
N ALA A 179 -14.86 -25.16 -23.27
CA ALA A 179 -15.37 -25.91 -24.43
C ALA A 179 -16.90 -26.13 -24.39
N GLU A 180 -17.47 -26.37 -23.21
CA GLU A 180 -18.91 -26.54 -22.98
C GLU A 180 -19.68 -25.20 -22.87
N CYS A 181 -19.03 -24.05 -23.09
CA CYS A 181 -19.62 -22.75 -22.77
C CYS A 181 -20.37 -22.09 -23.94
N ASP A 182 -21.67 -21.91 -23.77
CA ASP A 182 -22.58 -21.30 -24.73
C ASP A 182 -22.24 -19.84 -25.11
N ALA A 183 -22.78 -19.40 -26.25
CA ALA A 183 -22.63 -18.04 -26.77
C ALA A 183 -23.20 -16.99 -25.79
N GLY A 184 -22.29 -16.29 -25.09
CA GLY A 184 -22.62 -15.31 -24.05
C GLY A 184 -21.98 -15.61 -22.69
N CYS A 185 -21.34 -16.77 -22.53
CA CYS A 185 -20.57 -17.12 -21.33
C CYS A 185 -19.57 -16.03 -20.91
N ASN A 186 -19.54 -15.72 -19.60
CA ASN A 186 -18.46 -14.94 -19.01
C ASN A 186 -17.22 -15.81 -18.82
N LEU A 187 -16.38 -15.91 -19.85
CA LEU A 187 -15.11 -16.66 -19.80
C LEU A 187 -14.17 -16.17 -18.68
N GLY A 188 -14.33 -14.93 -18.19
CA GLY A 188 -13.59 -14.44 -17.02
C GLY A 188 -14.01 -15.04 -15.68
N ALA A 189 -15.20 -15.66 -15.60
CA ALA A 189 -15.65 -16.38 -14.42
C ALA A 189 -15.07 -17.81 -14.34
N LEU A 190 -14.61 -18.38 -15.45
CA LEU A 190 -13.97 -19.72 -15.44
C LEU A 190 -12.67 -19.77 -14.62
N LEU A 191 -12.12 -18.60 -14.30
CA LEU A 191 -10.92 -18.42 -13.48
C LEU A 191 -11.20 -17.76 -12.11
N SER A 192 -12.45 -17.39 -11.79
CA SER A 192 -12.74 -16.52 -10.62
C SER A 192 -12.49 -17.15 -9.26
N ASP A 193 -12.39 -18.49 -9.20
CA ASP A 193 -12.08 -19.24 -8.00
C ASP A 193 -10.57 -19.23 -7.67
N TYR A 194 -9.74 -19.03 -8.70
CA TYR A 194 -8.29 -18.93 -8.61
C TYR A 194 -7.81 -17.46 -8.57
N PHE A 195 -8.27 -16.67 -9.54
CA PHE A 195 -7.81 -15.31 -9.81
C PHE A 195 -8.95 -14.30 -9.84
N ARG A 196 -8.69 -13.13 -9.28
CA ARG A 196 -9.63 -12.04 -9.07
C ARG A 196 -8.89 -10.70 -9.17
N ALA A 197 -9.61 -9.59 -9.29
CA ALA A 197 -9.01 -8.25 -9.42
C ALA A 197 -8.14 -7.86 -8.19
N ASP A 198 -8.41 -8.48 -7.05
CA ASP A 198 -7.78 -8.30 -5.76
C ASP A 198 -6.64 -9.28 -5.45
N ASN A 199 -6.40 -10.31 -6.27
CA ASN A 199 -5.27 -11.25 -6.11
C ASN A 199 -4.48 -11.59 -7.39
N THR A 200 -4.87 -11.14 -8.59
CA THR A 200 -4.05 -11.35 -9.80
C THR A 200 -2.80 -10.47 -9.82
N ASN A 201 -1.68 -11.00 -10.34
CA ASN A 201 -0.47 -10.24 -10.63
C ASN A 201 -0.16 -10.09 -12.14
N GLU A 202 -1.07 -10.51 -13.03
CA GLU A 202 -0.94 -10.33 -14.49
C GLU A 202 -0.74 -8.85 -14.85
N ILE A 203 0.43 -8.50 -15.36
CA ILE A 203 0.66 -7.25 -16.08
C ILE A 203 0.12 -7.47 -17.49
N TYR A 204 -1.15 -7.12 -17.68
CA TYR A 204 -1.86 -7.33 -18.93
C TYR A 204 -1.21 -6.60 -20.13
N GLN A 205 -0.70 -5.37 -19.94
CA GLN A 205 0.12 -4.67 -20.94
C GLN A 205 1.14 -3.77 -20.24
N GLY A 206 2.42 -4.00 -20.49
CA GLY A 206 3.54 -3.13 -20.11
C GLY A 206 3.97 -2.25 -21.28
N PHE A 207 3.98 -0.93 -21.07
CA PHE A 207 4.27 0.07 -22.11
C PHE A 207 5.77 0.21 -22.39
N THR A 208 6.13 0.19 -23.69
CA THR A 208 7.46 0.52 -24.19
C THR A 208 7.46 1.93 -24.77
N ALA A 209 8.30 2.79 -24.20
CA ALA A 209 8.47 4.19 -24.56
C ALA A 209 9.12 4.42 -25.93
N ALA A 210 9.12 5.67 -26.38
CA ALA A 210 9.65 6.07 -27.69
C ALA A 210 11.17 5.91 -27.85
N ASP A 211 11.90 5.65 -26.75
CA ASP A 211 13.32 5.30 -26.73
C ASP A 211 13.59 3.79 -26.62
N GLY A 212 12.53 2.97 -26.69
CA GLY A 212 12.60 1.51 -26.58
C GLY A 212 12.77 0.98 -25.16
N THR A 213 12.63 1.83 -24.14
CA THR A 213 12.69 1.44 -22.72
C THR A 213 11.30 1.19 -22.13
N GLY A 214 11.22 0.49 -20.99
CA GLY A 214 9.97 0.36 -20.24
C GLY A 214 10.18 -0.06 -18.80
N ARG A 215 9.13 0.08 -17.98
CA ARG A 215 9.13 -0.21 -16.54
C ARG A 215 7.76 -0.66 -16.05
N VAL A 216 7.74 -1.70 -15.22
CA VAL A 216 6.63 -2.01 -14.30
C VAL A 216 7.14 -2.37 -12.91
N VAL A 217 6.23 -2.31 -11.93
CA VAL A 217 6.42 -2.97 -10.64
C VAL A 217 5.57 -4.24 -10.65
N PHE A 218 6.22 -5.39 -10.71
CA PHE A 218 5.56 -6.69 -10.67
C PHE A 218 5.30 -7.09 -9.21
N GLU A 219 4.12 -7.62 -8.91
CA GLU A 219 3.78 -8.08 -7.56
C GLU A 219 4.06 -9.58 -7.47
N VAL A 220 5.19 -9.92 -6.87
CA VAL A 220 5.54 -11.30 -6.56
C VAL A 220 4.63 -11.79 -5.45
N GLN A 221 4.08 -13.00 -5.60
CA GLN A 221 3.11 -13.57 -4.67
C GLN A 221 3.58 -14.95 -4.20
N ASN A 222 3.72 -15.12 -2.88
CA ASN A 222 4.00 -16.42 -2.26
C ASN A 222 2.70 -17.23 -2.05
N ALA A 223 2.81 -18.46 -1.52
CA ALA A 223 1.67 -19.34 -1.28
C ALA A 223 0.66 -18.84 -0.23
N ILE A 224 0.96 -17.79 0.55
CA ILE A 224 0.01 -17.17 1.47
C ILE A 224 -0.92 -16.22 0.71
N THR A 225 -0.36 -15.37 -0.17
CA THR A 225 -1.15 -14.43 -0.97
C THR A 225 -1.73 -15.05 -2.24
N GLN A 226 -1.14 -16.14 -2.74
CA GLN A 226 -1.56 -16.84 -3.94
C GLN A 226 -1.34 -18.37 -3.80
N PRO A 227 -2.22 -19.07 -3.06
CA PRO A 227 -2.04 -20.48 -2.73
C PRO A 227 -1.99 -21.39 -3.95
N TYR A 228 -2.70 -21.05 -5.03
CA TYR A 228 -2.80 -21.86 -6.23
C TYR A 228 -1.51 -21.95 -7.06
N LEU A 229 -0.52 -21.08 -6.80
CA LEU A 229 0.84 -21.21 -7.36
C LEU A 229 1.81 -21.91 -6.39
N GLY A 230 1.52 -21.91 -5.09
CA GLY A 230 2.34 -22.55 -4.06
C GLY A 230 3.75 -21.99 -3.88
N CYS A 231 4.09 -20.83 -4.44
CA CYS A 231 5.46 -20.31 -4.46
C CYS A 231 6.02 -20.07 -3.04
N GLY A 232 7.23 -20.56 -2.77
CA GLY A 232 7.86 -20.52 -1.44
C GLY A 232 7.31 -21.53 -0.43
N ALA A 233 6.22 -22.25 -0.73
CA ALA A 233 5.77 -23.34 0.13
C ALA A 233 6.83 -24.45 0.20
N PRO A 234 7.04 -25.09 1.35
CA PRO A 234 8.01 -26.18 1.47
C PRO A 234 7.61 -27.37 0.61
N GLN A 235 8.57 -27.89 -0.17
CA GLN A 235 8.45 -29.12 -0.96
C GLN A 235 9.63 -30.06 -0.67
N PRO A 236 9.49 -31.39 -0.85
CA PRO A 236 10.60 -32.32 -0.66
C PRO A 236 11.78 -32.03 -1.58
N ALA A 237 12.99 -31.97 -1.03
CA ALA A 237 14.20 -31.72 -1.81
C ALA A 237 14.82 -33.02 -2.36
N PRO A 238 15.39 -33.03 -3.59
CA PRO A 238 16.19 -34.15 -4.08
C PRO A 238 17.43 -34.37 -3.20
N GLY A 239 17.41 -35.42 -2.38
CA GLY A 239 18.43 -35.69 -1.35
C GLY A 239 17.90 -35.69 0.09
N GLY A 240 16.64 -35.27 0.31
CA GLY A 240 16.01 -35.20 1.63
C GLY A 240 15.97 -33.77 2.18
N GLY A 241 15.13 -33.56 3.21
CA GLY A 241 14.79 -32.22 3.70
C GLY A 241 13.73 -31.52 2.84
N GLN A 242 13.54 -30.23 3.09
CA GLN A 242 12.57 -29.37 2.39
C GLN A 242 13.28 -28.18 1.73
N THR A 243 12.79 -27.75 0.58
CA THR A 243 13.18 -26.49 -0.08
C THR A 243 11.95 -25.64 -0.39
N PRO A 244 12.08 -24.31 -0.54
CA PRO A 244 11.00 -23.47 -1.04
C PRO A 244 10.64 -23.87 -2.47
N ARG A 245 9.34 -23.97 -2.79
CA ARG A 245 8.88 -24.19 -4.17
C ARG A 245 9.32 -23.01 -5.06
N PRO A 246 10.11 -23.25 -6.12
CA PRO A 246 10.43 -22.22 -7.09
C PRO A 246 9.20 -21.91 -7.96
N CYS A 247 9.17 -20.68 -8.45
CA CYS A 247 8.25 -20.23 -9.49
C CYS A 247 9.05 -19.47 -10.53
N SER A 248 8.40 -18.99 -11.60
CA SER A 248 9.03 -18.16 -12.62
C SER A 248 8.24 -16.88 -12.85
N LEU A 249 8.94 -15.79 -13.13
CA LEU A 249 8.40 -14.64 -13.83
C LEU A 249 8.54 -14.93 -15.32
N VAL A 250 7.43 -14.90 -16.04
CA VAL A 250 7.38 -15.13 -17.48
C VAL A 250 6.98 -13.84 -18.17
N VAL A 251 7.77 -13.43 -19.16
CA VAL A 251 7.50 -12.28 -20.02
C VAL A 251 7.22 -12.78 -21.42
N VAL A 252 6.03 -12.49 -21.94
CA VAL A 252 5.65 -12.75 -23.32
C VAL A 252 5.69 -11.43 -24.08
N PRO A 253 6.68 -11.22 -24.97
CA PRO A 253 6.71 -10.04 -25.83
C PRO A 253 5.61 -10.12 -26.90
N ARG A 254 4.90 -9.02 -27.13
CA ARG A 254 3.81 -8.91 -28.09
C ARG A 254 4.21 -7.89 -29.16
N GLY A 255 4.67 -8.38 -30.31
CA GLY A 255 5.16 -7.58 -31.44
C GLY A 255 4.06 -6.99 -32.31
N ASP A 256 4.35 -6.82 -33.60
CA ASP A 256 3.46 -6.31 -34.65
C ASP A 256 3.10 -7.36 -35.73
N HIS A 257 3.26 -8.65 -35.39
CA HIS A 257 2.87 -9.82 -36.20
C HIS A 257 1.69 -10.59 -35.58
N ASP A 258 0.89 -11.27 -36.41
CA ASP A 258 -0.11 -12.27 -35.98
C ASP A 258 0.51 -13.67 -35.79
N MET A 259 -0.28 -14.64 -35.33
CA MET A 259 0.20 -15.99 -34.97
C MET A 259 0.74 -16.81 -36.15
N ASP A 260 0.33 -16.49 -37.37
CA ASP A 260 0.85 -17.09 -38.61
C ASP A 260 2.14 -16.39 -39.08
N GLY A 261 2.59 -15.35 -38.37
CA GLY A 261 3.78 -14.55 -38.68
C GLY A 261 3.55 -13.42 -39.67
N ASN A 262 2.31 -13.05 -39.97
CA ASN A 262 2.01 -11.96 -40.91
C ASN A 262 1.95 -10.61 -40.18
N PRO A 263 2.41 -9.50 -40.79
CA PRO A 263 2.30 -8.17 -40.18
C PRO A 263 0.84 -7.77 -39.95
N LEU A 264 0.54 -7.23 -38.76
CA LEU A 264 -0.80 -6.81 -38.37
C LEU A 264 -1.35 -5.72 -39.31
N CYS A 265 -2.62 -5.87 -39.68
CA CYS A 265 -3.32 -4.86 -40.47
C CYS A 265 -3.40 -3.49 -39.77
N ALA A 266 -3.41 -2.40 -40.54
CA ALA A 266 -3.31 -1.04 -40.00
C ALA A 266 -4.43 -0.72 -39.01
N GLY A 267 -4.07 -0.49 -37.74
CA GLY A 267 -5.01 -0.23 -36.65
C GLY A 267 -5.75 -1.46 -36.11
N CYS A 268 -5.41 -2.67 -36.56
CA CYS A 268 -5.82 -3.93 -35.94
C CYS A 268 -5.14 -4.12 -34.57
N ALA A 269 -5.55 -5.15 -33.82
CA ALA A 269 -5.07 -5.41 -32.47
C ALA A 269 -4.92 -6.91 -32.24
N LEU A 270 -3.92 -7.29 -31.44
CA LEU A 270 -3.72 -8.66 -30.99
C LEU A 270 -4.91 -9.14 -30.15
N VAL A 271 -5.41 -10.34 -30.46
CA VAL A 271 -6.60 -10.96 -29.83
C VAL A 271 -6.32 -12.39 -29.34
N ASP A 272 -5.18 -12.97 -29.70
CA ASP A 272 -4.63 -14.24 -29.27
C ASP A 272 -4.03 -14.17 -27.86
N SER A 273 -4.32 -15.17 -27.01
CA SER A 273 -3.76 -15.23 -25.66
C SER A 273 -2.22 -15.37 -25.69
N PRO A 274 -1.48 -14.66 -24.80
CA PRO A 274 -0.01 -14.81 -24.70
C PRO A 274 0.45 -16.23 -24.35
N LEU A 275 -0.48 -17.09 -23.89
CA LEU A 275 -0.23 -18.48 -23.51
C LEU A 275 -0.50 -19.48 -24.64
N GLN A 276 -0.99 -19.04 -25.81
CA GLN A 276 -1.10 -19.91 -26.99
C GLN A 276 0.28 -20.35 -27.49
N ALA A 277 0.39 -21.53 -28.09
CA ALA A 277 1.65 -22.21 -28.35
C ALA A 277 2.65 -21.38 -29.19
N SER A 278 2.20 -20.69 -30.24
CA SER A 278 3.07 -19.82 -31.03
C SER A 278 3.55 -18.60 -30.23
N THR A 279 2.64 -17.78 -29.71
CA THR A 279 2.98 -16.56 -28.97
C THR A 279 3.77 -16.85 -27.68
N PHE A 280 3.52 -17.99 -27.01
CA PHE A 280 4.24 -18.42 -25.80
C PHE A 280 5.64 -19.00 -26.09
N ARG A 281 5.95 -19.42 -27.33
CA ARG A 281 7.28 -19.94 -27.70
C ARG A 281 8.39 -18.91 -27.49
N ASP A 282 8.08 -17.65 -27.72
CA ASP A 282 9.01 -16.52 -27.68
C ASP A 282 9.07 -15.86 -26.30
N ARG A 283 8.50 -16.51 -25.28
CA ARG A 283 8.59 -16.11 -23.87
C ARG A 283 10.04 -16.04 -23.38
N ILE A 284 10.29 -15.08 -22.51
CA ILE A 284 11.45 -15.03 -21.61
C ILE A 284 11.00 -15.60 -20.26
N VAL A 285 11.80 -16.49 -19.67
CA VAL A 285 11.53 -17.10 -18.35
C VAL A 285 12.64 -16.73 -17.38
N ILE A 286 12.27 -16.20 -16.22
CA ILE A 286 13.21 -15.74 -15.18
C ILE A 286 12.85 -16.46 -13.87
N PRO A 287 13.68 -17.39 -13.37
CA PRO A 287 13.42 -18.10 -12.13
C PRO A 287 13.30 -17.18 -10.90
N LEU A 288 12.37 -17.50 -10.01
CA LEU A 288 12.11 -16.81 -8.74
C LEU A 288 12.34 -17.77 -7.57
N GLN A 289 13.27 -17.41 -6.69
CA GLN A 289 13.60 -18.13 -5.46
C GLN A 289 13.03 -17.39 -4.25
N PHE A 290 12.04 -18.02 -3.62
CA PHE A 290 11.30 -17.48 -2.49
C PHE A 290 11.94 -17.83 -1.15
N GLU A 291 11.70 -16.99 -0.16
CA GLU A 291 11.88 -17.31 1.25
C GLU A 291 11.03 -18.54 1.66
N SER A 292 11.57 -19.39 2.52
CA SER A 292 10.91 -20.65 2.93
C SER A 292 9.69 -20.39 3.81
N LEU A 293 8.48 -20.76 3.37
CA LEU A 293 7.30 -20.66 4.24
C LEU A 293 7.28 -21.72 5.36
N GLY A 294 8.17 -22.72 5.31
CA GLY A 294 8.49 -23.61 6.44
C GLY A 294 9.75 -23.16 7.19
N GLY A 295 9.87 -23.51 8.48
CA GLY A 295 10.96 -23.04 9.35
C GLY A 295 10.62 -21.72 10.03
N GLY A 296 9.53 -21.72 10.80
CA GLY A 296 9.27 -20.72 11.84
C GLY A 296 9.86 -21.15 13.19
N CYS A 297 9.49 -20.43 14.25
CA CYS A 297 9.88 -20.72 15.63
C CYS A 297 9.49 -22.14 16.08
N GLU A 298 10.20 -22.68 17.08
CA GLU A 298 9.92 -24.03 17.58
C GLU A 298 8.52 -24.15 18.20
N LEU A 299 7.85 -25.28 17.94
CA LEU A 299 6.48 -25.52 18.42
C LEU A 299 6.47 -25.68 19.96
N GLY A 300 5.94 -24.69 20.66
CA GLY A 300 5.93 -24.64 22.11
C GLY A 300 7.08 -23.85 22.74
N ALA A 301 7.83 -23.08 21.95
CA ALA A 301 8.67 -22.01 22.50
C ALA A 301 7.81 -20.95 23.22
N GLU A 302 8.36 -20.30 24.23
CA GLU A 302 7.66 -19.23 24.98
C GLU A 302 7.24 -18.08 24.06
N GLU A 303 6.03 -17.57 24.22
CA GLU A 303 5.47 -16.50 23.39
C GLU A 303 5.47 -15.16 24.15
N ARG A 304 6.09 -14.14 23.55
CA ARG A 304 6.07 -12.76 24.03
C ARG A 304 5.21 -11.93 23.10
N LEU A 305 4.01 -11.59 23.56
CA LEU A 305 3.11 -10.69 22.84
C LEU A 305 3.68 -9.27 22.83
N THR A 306 3.69 -8.67 21.65
CA THR A 306 4.14 -7.29 21.39
C THR A 306 3.15 -6.58 20.48
N VAL A 307 3.07 -5.27 20.60
CA VAL A 307 2.06 -4.44 19.90
C VAL A 307 2.63 -3.09 19.52
N GLY A 308 2.30 -2.53 18.35
CA GLY A 308 2.84 -1.22 18.00
C GLY A 308 2.48 -0.64 16.64
N SER A 309 3.06 0.52 16.38
CA SER A 309 2.89 1.33 15.18
C SER A 309 3.33 0.59 13.91
N ASP A 310 2.56 0.72 12.82
CA ASP A 310 2.85 0.15 11.48
C ASP A 310 4.31 0.38 11.04
N LEU A 311 4.90 1.52 11.42
CA LEU A 311 6.28 1.89 11.11
C LEU A 311 7.32 0.84 11.54
N VAL A 312 7.04 -0.02 12.51
CA VAL A 312 7.99 -1.01 13.05
C VAL A 312 7.66 -2.44 12.58
N ALA A 313 6.48 -2.66 12.01
CA ALA A 313 5.93 -3.99 11.76
C ALA A 313 6.84 -4.88 10.89
N ASP A 314 7.33 -4.38 9.75
CA ASP A 314 8.16 -5.17 8.83
C ASP A 314 9.56 -5.47 9.37
N ALA A 315 10.11 -4.62 10.24
CA ALA A 315 11.34 -4.95 10.96
C ALA A 315 11.13 -6.09 11.97
N VAL A 316 10.08 -6.03 12.82
CA VAL A 316 9.81 -7.11 13.79
C VAL A 316 9.53 -8.44 13.09
N ARG A 317 8.71 -8.43 12.03
CA ARG A 317 8.43 -9.61 11.19
C ARG A 317 9.70 -10.19 10.57
N SER A 318 10.64 -9.35 10.13
CA SER A 318 11.93 -9.80 9.59
C SER A 318 12.82 -10.42 10.67
N TRP A 319 12.88 -9.82 11.86
CA TRP A 319 13.75 -10.28 12.95
C TRP A 319 13.23 -11.52 13.68
N GLN A 320 11.91 -11.73 13.75
CA GLN A 320 11.28 -12.82 14.52
C GLN A 320 11.93 -14.21 14.29
N PRO A 321 12.22 -14.68 13.06
CA PRO A 321 12.84 -16.00 12.83
C PRO A 321 14.29 -16.11 13.31
N ALA A 322 14.99 -14.99 13.52
CA ALA A 322 16.35 -14.97 14.07
C ALA A 322 16.36 -14.78 15.59
N LEU A 323 15.29 -14.22 16.16
CA LEU A 323 15.08 -14.07 17.60
C LEU A 323 14.69 -15.39 18.27
N CYS A 324 13.84 -16.19 17.61
CA CYS A 324 13.40 -17.50 18.09
C CYS A 324 14.25 -18.69 17.59
N ALA A 325 15.43 -18.40 17.04
CA ALA A 325 16.43 -19.42 16.71
C ALA A 325 17.10 -19.96 17.99
N ASP A 326 17.67 -21.15 17.91
CA ASP A 326 18.48 -21.78 18.98
C ASP A 326 17.82 -21.80 20.38
N GLY A 327 16.48 -21.86 20.43
CA GLY A 327 15.67 -21.91 21.66
C GLY A 327 15.21 -20.56 22.21
N GLY A 328 15.38 -19.46 21.47
CA GLY A 328 14.87 -18.14 21.87
C GLY A 328 13.34 -17.98 21.78
N ALA A 329 12.80 -16.95 22.44
CA ALA A 329 11.37 -16.71 22.52
C ALA A 329 10.72 -16.27 21.19
N THR A 330 9.45 -16.62 21.01
CA THR A 330 8.62 -16.22 19.87
C THR A 330 7.98 -14.86 20.13
N PHE A 331 8.41 -13.82 19.41
CA PHE A 331 7.80 -12.49 19.52
C PHE A 331 6.60 -12.36 18.58
N GLY A 332 5.39 -12.52 19.13
CA GLY A 332 4.15 -12.26 18.40
C GLY A 332 3.91 -10.76 18.26
N TYR A 333 3.63 -10.26 17.05
CA TYR A 333 3.47 -8.83 16.79
C TYR A 333 2.06 -8.49 16.29
N SER A 334 1.41 -7.54 16.97
CA SER A 334 0.14 -6.93 16.53
C SER A 334 0.34 -5.48 16.11
N ALA A 335 -0.04 -5.14 14.88
CA ALA A 335 -0.11 -3.75 14.45
C ALA A 335 -1.29 -3.04 15.13
N ALA A 336 -1.06 -1.85 15.67
CA ALA A 336 -2.04 -1.04 16.40
C ALA A 336 -1.68 0.45 16.32
N SER A 337 -2.55 1.31 16.86
CA SER A 337 -2.20 2.71 17.07
C SER A 337 -1.08 2.85 18.12
N ASP A 338 -0.29 3.91 18.02
CA ASP A 338 0.70 4.25 19.06
C ASP A 338 0.02 4.35 20.45
N GLU A 339 -1.18 4.93 20.54
CA GLU A 339 -1.92 5.05 21.81
C GLU A 339 -2.40 3.69 22.35
N ASP A 340 -2.91 2.78 21.51
CA ASP A 340 -3.35 1.46 21.95
C ASP A 340 -2.18 0.55 22.33
N ALA A 341 -0.99 0.78 21.76
CA ALA A 341 0.24 0.15 22.21
C ALA A 341 0.66 0.65 23.61
N VAL A 342 0.66 1.97 23.85
CA VAL A 342 0.90 2.56 25.19
C VAL A 342 -0.10 2.00 26.21
N ARG A 343 -1.40 2.02 25.90
CA ARG A 343 -2.47 1.51 26.77
C ARG A 343 -2.30 0.03 27.12
N GLN A 344 -1.78 -0.78 26.19
CA GLN A 344 -1.53 -2.21 26.43
C GLN A 344 -0.27 -2.45 27.27
N VAL A 345 0.83 -1.76 27.00
CA VAL A 345 2.09 -1.87 27.80
C VAL A 345 1.90 -1.37 29.23
N LEU A 346 1.09 -0.33 29.43
CA LEU A 346 0.73 0.19 30.75
C LEU A 346 -0.36 -0.63 31.48
N SER A 347 -0.92 -1.66 30.84
CA SER A 347 -2.02 -2.43 31.41
C SER A 347 -1.55 -3.29 32.61
N PRO A 348 -2.27 -3.28 33.75
CA PRO A 348 -2.02 -4.18 34.87
C PRO A 348 -2.68 -5.56 34.69
N VAL A 349 -3.31 -5.84 33.54
CA VAL A 349 -4.01 -7.10 33.28
C VAL A 349 -3.00 -8.21 32.98
N PRO A 350 -3.04 -9.37 33.69
CA PRO A 350 -2.17 -10.50 33.39
C PRO A 350 -2.29 -10.96 31.93
N GLY A 351 -1.17 -11.15 31.25
CA GLY A 351 -1.11 -11.49 29.82
C GLY A 351 -1.16 -10.30 28.87
N ALA A 352 -1.15 -9.05 29.36
CA ALA A 352 -0.91 -7.88 28.51
C ALA A 352 0.54 -7.87 27.96
N PRO A 353 0.78 -7.33 26.76
CA PRO A 353 2.11 -7.14 26.19
C PRO A 353 3.06 -6.38 27.14
N GLY A 354 4.23 -6.96 27.45
CA GLY A 354 5.25 -6.28 28.26
C GLY A 354 6.10 -5.27 27.50
N MET A 355 6.11 -5.39 26.17
CA MET A 355 6.82 -4.52 25.23
C MET A 355 5.89 -4.09 24.11
N GLY A 356 5.92 -2.80 23.77
CA GLY A 356 5.21 -2.26 22.62
C GLY A 356 6.02 -1.19 21.89
N PHE A 357 5.63 -0.84 20.67
CA PHE A 357 6.43 -0.01 19.78
C PHE A 357 5.72 1.27 19.36
N THR A 358 6.31 2.43 19.68
CA THR A 358 5.72 3.76 19.49
C THR A 358 6.75 4.76 18.98
N ALA A 359 6.28 5.85 18.37
CA ALA A 359 7.11 7.02 18.05
C ALA A 359 6.89 8.23 18.98
N GLU A 360 5.94 8.14 19.91
CA GLU A 360 5.76 9.06 21.04
C GLU A 360 6.05 8.32 22.37
N PRO A 361 6.47 9.02 23.45
CA PRO A 361 6.83 8.39 24.72
C PRO A 361 5.61 7.74 25.41
N ALA A 362 5.78 6.52 25.92
CA ALA A 362 4.76 5.76 26.65
C ALA A 362 4.73 6.18 28.13
N VAL A 363 4.14 7.35 28.41
CA VAL A 363 4.16 7.95 29.75
C VAL A 363 3.15 7.27 30.70
N PRO A 364 3.59 6.64 31.81
CA PRO A 364 2.68 6.12 32.83
C PRO A 364 1.98 7.25 33.60
N LEU A 365 0.77 6.98 34.09
CA LEU A 365 0.14 7.84 35.10
C LEU A 365 0.96 7.82 36.41
N PRO A 366 0.88 8.86 37.28
CA PRO A 366 1.58 8.87 38.56
C PRO A 366 1.25 7.64 39.43
N GLY A 367 2.27 6.85 39.76
CA GLY A 367 2.13 5.57 40.47
C GLY A 367 1.80 4.36 39.58
N GLY A 368 1.83 4.52 38.25
CA GLY A 368 1.81 3.43 37.28
C GLY A 368 3.15 2.69 37.19
N PRO A 369 3.26 1.69 36.28
CA PRO A 369 4.47 0.89 36.12
C PRO A 369 5.64 1.73 35.55
N GLU A 370 6.86 1.35 35.92
CA GLU A 370 8.09 1.87 35.34
C GLU A 370 8.25 1.33 33.91
N VAL A 371 8.46 2.25 32.96
CA VAL A 371 8.65 1.96 31.53
C VAL A 371 10.00 2.51 31.09
N LEU A 372 10.74 1.73 30.32
CA LEU A 372 12.00 2.16 29.69
C LEU A 372 11.85 2.18 28.17
N HIS A 373 12.40 3.23 27.55
CA HIS A 373 12.36 3.43 26.10
C HIS A 373 13.69 3.07 25.45
N ALA A 374 13.63 2.26 24.39
CA ALA A 374 14.80 1.78 23.67
C ALA A 374 14.58 1.96 22.16
N PRO A 375 15.36 2.81 21.45
CA PRO A 375 15.17 3.01 20.01
C PRO A 375 15.50 1.72 19.24
N VAL A 376 14.62 1.30 18.32
CA VAL A 376 14.79 0.05 17.56
C VAL A 376 14.93 0.25 16.06
N VAL A 377 14.17 1.18 15.46
CA VAL A 377 14.25 1.48 14.02
C VAL A 377 14.10 2.97 13.75
N LEU A 378 14.69 3.42 12.64
CA LEU A 378 14.42 4.70 12.02
C LEU A 378 13.58 4.44 10.76
N SER A 379 12.39 5.04 10.72
CA SER A 379 11.46 4.99 9.59
C SER A 379 10.85 6.40 9.38
N GLY A 380 9.77 6.52 8.63
CA GLY A 380 9.06 7.79 8.48
C GLY A 380 7.79 7.65 7.65
N ALA A 381 6.86 8.58 7.85
CA ALA A 381 5.67 8.69 7.01
C ALA A 381 6.04 9.30 5.66
N VAL A 382 5.54 8.71 4.57
CA VAL A 382 5.84 9.13 3.21
C VAL A 382 4.55 9.29 2.39
N ILE A 383 4.54 10.26 1.48
CA ILE A 383 3.53 10.32 0.42
C ILE A 383 4.02 9.45 -0.73
N ALA A 384 3.68 8.16 -0.69
CA ALA A 384 4.03 7.21 -1.74
C ALA A 384 3.10 7.37 -2.95
N PHE A 385 3.62 7.21 -4.17
CA PHE A 385 2.86 7.40 -5.40
C PHE A 385 3.19 6.39 -6.50
N ASN A 386 2.19 6.18 -7.35
CA ASN A 386 2.25 5.35 -8.55
C ASN A 386 1.44 6.06 -9.64
N ILE A 387 2.13 6.93 -10.37
CA ILE A 387 1.58 7.81 -11.39
C ILE A 387 2.31 7.52 -12.69
N ASP A 388 1.56 7.26 -13.76
CA ASP A 388 2.11 7.19 -15.11
C ASP A 388 1.92 8.54 -15.83
N VAL A 389 2.84 8.87 -16.75
CA VAL A 389 2.85 10.15 -17.47
C VAL A 389 1.83 10.13 -18.61
N GLU A 390 0.55 10.38 -18.28
CA GLU A 390 -0.55 10.43 -19.26
C GLU A 390 -0.58 11.80 -19.97
N VAL A 391 0.16 11.90 -21.09
CA VAL A 391 0.24 13.09 -21.97
C VAL A 391 -0.28 12.77 -23.37
N ASP A 392 -0.76 13.80 -24.10
CA ASP A 392 -1.25 13.63 -25.47
C ASP A 392 -0.14 13.76 -26.54
N ALA A 393 -0.49 13.47 -27.81
CA ALA A 393 0.46 13.41 -28.91
C ALA A 393 0.97 14.79 -29.41
N SER A 394 0.45 15.90 -28.89
CA SER A 394 0.93 17.26 -29.15
C SER A 394 1.90 17.80 -28.09
N ALA A 395 2.14 17.02 -27.02
CA ALA A 395 3.13 17.36 -26.00
C ALA A 395 4.55 17.52 -26.59
N PRO A 396 5.40 18.39 -26.00
CA PRO A 396 6.78 18.60 -26.45
C PRO A 396 7.59 17.29 -26.60
N PRO A 397 8.50 17.15 -27.59
CA PRO A 397 9.16 15.86 -27.88
C PRO A 397 10.01 15.26 -26.76
N ASP A 398 10.44 16.07 -25.79
CA ASP A 398 11.09 15.65 -24.54
C ASP A 398 10.08 15.03 -23.56
N VAL A 399 8.90 15.62 -23.42
CA VAL A 399 7.81 15.11 -22.56
C VAL A 399 7.11 13.91 -23.21
N LEU A 400 6.92 13.92 -24.53
CA LEU A 400 6.26 12.84 -25.28
C LEU A 400 7.03 11.52 -25.20
N LYS A 401 8.36 11.55 -25.04
CA LYS A 401 9.18 10.35 -24.76
C LYS A 401 8.84 9.71 -23.42
N LEU A 402 8.44 10.50 -22.43
CA LEU A 402 8.05 10.03 -21.10
C LEU A 402 6.62 9.47 -21.07
N ARG A 403 5.82 9.65 -22.13
CA ARG A 403 4.41 9.22 -22.18
C ARG A 403 4.27 7.77 -21.73
N ALA A 404 3.31 7.51 -20.83
CA ALA A 404 3.02 6.19 -20.27
C ALA A 404 4.19 5.47 -19.54
N SER A 405 5.33 6.14 -19.32
CA SER A 405 6.31 5.71 -18.32
C SER A 405 5.88 6.14 -16.91
N ALA A 406 6.42 5.48 -15.88
CA ALA A 406 6.16 5.85 -14.49
C ALA A 406 6.90 7.16 -14.12
N LEU A 407 6.15 8.12 -13.58
CA LEU A 407 6.70 9.34 -12.96
C LEU A 407 7.64 8.95 -11.82
N ARG A 408 8.83 9.55 -11.78
CA ARG A 408 9.90 9.22 -10.81
C ARG A 408 10.09 10.25 -9.70
N GLU A 409 9.68 11.49 -9.94
CA GLU A 409 9.81 12.61 -9.01
C GLU A 409 8.48 13.33 -8.84
N LEU A 410 8.15 13.69 -7.61
CA LEU A 410 6.98 14.47 -7.25
C LEU A 410 7.34 15.37 -6.07
N LYS A 411 7.10 16.68 -6.19
CA LYS A 411 7.38 17.69 -5.16
C LYS A 411 6.06 18.17 -4.57
N LEU A 412 5.90 18.03 -3.25
CA LEU A 412 4.68 18.42 -2.53
C LEU A 412 4.99 19.38 -1.37
N THR A 413 4.19 20.43 -1.26
CA THR A 413 4.20 21.38 -0.15
C THR A 413 3.27 20.91 0.98
N PRO A 414 3.46 21.42 2.20
CA PRO A 414 2.48 21.36 3.29
C PRO A 414 1.05 21.69 2.83
N ARG A 415 0.89 22.73 2.00
CA ARG A 415 -0.41 23.20 1.52
C ARG A 415 -1.05 22.25 0.49
N LEU A 416 -0.27 21.66 -0.43
CA LEU A 416 -0.79 20.64 -1.35
C LEU A 416 -1.26 19.37 -0.62
N VAL A 417 -0.57 18.95 0.43
CA VAL A 417 -1.02 17.81 1.25
C VAL A 417 -2.25 18.18 2.09
N ALA A 418 -2.33 19.40 2.64
CA ALA A 418 -3.53 19.89 3.31
C ALA A 418 -4.76 19.95 2.37
N LYS A 419 -4.59 20.39 1.12
CA LYS A 419 -5.64 20.40 0.08
C LYS A 419 -6.21 19.01 -0.21
N LEU A 420 -5.35 17.98 -0.21
CA LEU A 420 -5.75 16.57 -0.37
C LEU A 420 -6.47 16.02 0.87
N LEU A 421 -5.89 16.20 2.06
CA LEU A 421 -6.43 15.67 3.32
C LEU A 421 -7.79 16.27 3.70
N THR A 422 -8.04 17.52 3.31
CA THR A 422 -9.33 18.21 3.51
C THR A 422 -10.34 17.98 2.39
N GLN A 423 -10.08 17.08 1.43
CA GLN A 423 -10.97 16.83 0.28
C GLN A 423 -11.40 18.13 -0.42
N SER A 424 -10.47 19.05 -0.64
CA SER A 424 -10.79 20.39 -1.14
C SER A 424 -10.78 20.49 -2.68
N TYR A 425 -10.21 19.52 -3.38
CA TYR A 425 -10.40 19.41 -4.83
C TYR A 425 -11.79 18.91 -5.16
N SER A 426 -12.42 19.44 -6.21
CA SER A 426 -13.81 19.10 -6.49
C SER A 426 -14.04 17.64 -6.92
N SER A 427 -13.01 16.87 -7.32
CA SER A 427 -13.11 15.41 -7.53
C SER A 427 -13.02 14.57 -6.25
N ASP A 428 -12.70 15.18 -5.11
CA ASP A 428 -12.48 14.47 -3.85
C ASP A 428 -13.75 14.37 -2.99
N VAL A 429 -14.82 15.08 -3.37
CA VAL A 429 -16.13 15.08 -2.69
C VAL A 429 -17.21 14.38 -3.53
N PRO A 430 -18.24 13.77 -2.89
CA PRO A 430 -19.45 13.36 -3.57
C PRO A 430 -20.12 14.51 -4.32
N GLY A 431 -20.71 14.24 -5.49
CA GLY A 431 -21.33 15.25 -6.36
C GLY A 431 -20.37 16.05 -7.24
N GLY A 432 -19.07 16.03 -6.97
CA GLY A 432 -18.09 16.73 -7.80
C GLY A 432 -18.19 18.26 -7.66
N ALA A 433 -17.90 18.99 -8.75
CA ALA A 433 -18.04 20.45 -8.82
C ALA A 433 -19.49 20.96 -8.80
N VAL A 434 -20.50 20.10 -8.65
CA VAL A 434 -21.89 20.53 -8.35
C VAL A 434 -21.96 21.11 -6.93
N SER A 435 -21.23 20.46 -6.01
CA SER A 435 -21.17 20.74 -4.57
C SER A 435 -20.59 22.14 -4.32
N GLU A 436 -21.37 22.99 -3.65
CA GLU A 436 -21.15 24.44 -3.64
C GLU A 436 -19.84 24.88 -3.00
N HIS A 437 -19.45 24.22 -1.91
CA HIS A 437 -18.26 24.52 -1.11
C HIS A 437 -16.93 24.24 -1.83
N VAL A 438 -16.94 23.50 -2.94
CA VAL A 438 -15.74 23.23 -3.77
C VAL A 438 -15.95 23.57 -5.25
N ARG A 439 -17.10 24.13 -5.65
CA ARG A 439 -17.48 24.41 -7.04
C ARG A 439 -16.44 25.20 -7.85
N ASN A 440 -15.74 26.12 -7.18
CA ASN A 440 -14.73 26.98 -7.79
C ASN A 440 -13.29 26.48 -7.61
N ASN A 441 -13.08 25.43 -6.82
CA ASN A 441 -11.75 24.86 -6.57
C ASN A 441 -11.27 24.04 -7.80
N PRO A 442 -9.95 23.86 -7.98
CA PRO A 442 -9.40 22.98 -9.01
C PRO A 442 -10.03 21.59 -8.95
N ARG A 443 -10.17 20.96 -10.12
CA ARG A 443 -10.83 19.64 -10.23
C ARG A 443 -10.13 18.58 -9.39
N ASP A 444 -8.81 18.53 -9.50
CA ASP A 444 -7.95 17.52 -8.92
C ASP A 444 -6.53 18.11 -8.79
N LEU A 445 -5.67 17.45 -8.01
CA LEU A 445 -4.29 17.89 -7.75
C LEU A 445 -3.49 18.16 -9.04
N PHE A 446 -3.66 17.38 -10.12
CA PHE A 446 -2.94 17.60 -11.38
C PHE A 446 -3.42 18.85 -12.14
N GLN A 447 -4.51 19.49 -11.68
CA GLN A 447 -5.02 20.77 -12.16
C GLN A 447 -4.74 21.93 -11.20
N ASP A 448 -4.12 21.67 -10.04
CA ASP A 448 -3.66 22.71 -9.11
C ASP A 448 -2.49 23.51 -9.74
N PRO A 449 -2.57 24.85 -9.84
CA PRO A 449 -1.48 25.66 -10.37
C PRO A 449 -0.20 25.61 -9.53
N GLU A 450 -0.30 25.43 -8.21
CA GLU A 450 0.83 25.28 -7.28
C GLU A 450 1.60 24.00 -7.63
N LEU A 451 0.92 22.85 -7.76
CA LEU A 451 1.56 21.60 -8.21
C LEU A 451 2.26 21.78 -9.55
N ARG A 452 1.58 22.41 -10.53
CA ARG A 452 2.09 22.61 -11.90
C ARG A 452 3.33 23.50 -11.94
N SER A 453 3.44 24.49 -11.05
CA SER A 453 4.63 25.34 -10.93
C SER A 453 5.84 24.57 -10.37
N LEU A 454 5.61 23.67 -9.42
CA LEU A 454 6.64 22.86 -8.77
C LEU A 454 7.04 21.63 -9.61
N ASN A 455 6.12 21.13 -10.43
CA ASN A 455 6.22 19.90 -11.20
C ASN A 455 5.73 20.14 -12.65
N PRO A 456 6.53 20.78 -13.53
CA PRO A 456 6.07 21.26 -14.84
C PRO A 456 5.51 20.19 -15.80
N VAL A 457 5.80 18.91 -15.57
CA VAL A 457 5.26 17.80 -16.39
C VAL A 457 3.72 17.77 -16.38
N PHE A 458 3.07 18.14 -15.27
CA PHE A 458 1.60 18.17 -15.16
C PHE A 458 0.94 19.31 -15.96
N VAL A 459 1.71 20.22 -16.55
CA VAL A 459 1.20 21.18 -17.56
C VAL A 459 0.78 20.47 -18.85
N GLN A 460 1.43 19.34 -19.18
CA GLN A 460 1.18 18.54 -20.38
C GLN A 460 0.27 17.32 -20.14
N PHE A 461 -0.13 17.06 -18.89
CA PHE A 461 -1.04 15.96 -18.56
C PHE A 461 -2.43 16.19 -19.17
N THR A 462 -3.05 15.12 -19.69
CA THR A 462 -4.39 15.25 -20.29
C THR A 462 -5.43 15.66 -19.24
N ARG A 463 -6.53 16.29 -19.66
CA ARG A 463 -7.68 16.55 -18.77
C ARG A 463 -8.43 15.29 -18.32
N VAL A 464 -8.03 14.10 -18.80
CA VAL A 464 -8.58 12.77 -18.44
C VAL A 464 -7.68 12.03 -17.44
N ALA A 465 -6.41 12.46 -17.31
CA ALA A 465 -5.37 11.92 -16.44
C ALA A 465 -5.60 12.12 -14.93
N ALA A 466 -6.72 12.74 -14.54
CA ALA A 466 -7.04 13.16 -13.17
C ALA A 466 -6.85 12.04 -12.12
N LEU A 467 -6.32 12.41 -10.95
CA LEU A 467 -6.28 11.58 -9.74
C LEU A 467 -7.70 11.34 -9.19
N ARG A 468 -8.49 10.49 -9.87
CA ARG A 468 -9.84 10.11 -9.42
C ARG A 468 -9.84 9.46 -8.02
N SER A 469 -8.69 8.92 -7.62
CA SER A 469 -8.37 8.31 -6.33
C SER A 469 -8.06 9.32 -5.21
N GLY A 470 -7.58 10.53 -5.56
CA GLY A 470 -6.95 11.46 -4.62
C GLY A 470 -5.84 10.81 -3.77
N LEU A 471 -5.76 11.23 -2.51
CA LEU A 471 -4.83 10.68 -1.51
C LEU A 471 -5.53 9.61 -0.66
N MET A 472 -4.97 8.40 -0.64
CA MET A 472 -5.42 7.30 0.21
C MET A 472 -4.77 7.36 1.59
N VAL A 473 -5.51 6.95 2.62
CA VAL A 473 -5.09 6.97 4.02
C VAL A 473 -5.67 5.74 4.74
N ALA A 474 -4.94 5.19 5.70
CA ALA A 474 -5.47 4.13 6.55
C ALA A 474 -6.38 4.68 7.65
N GLN A 475 -7.13 3.79 8.31
CA GLN A 475 -7.96 4.10 9.46
C GLN A 475 -7.15 4.04 10.76
N GLY A 476 -7.58 4.76 11.79
CA GLY A 476 -6.99 4.72 13.12
C GLY A 476 -6.07 5.89 13.42
N ASN A 477 -5.62 5.96 14.66
CA ASN A 477 -4.76 7.01 15.19
C ASN A 477 -3.28 6.60 15.03
N SER A 478 -2.38 7.54 14.78
CA SER A 478 -0.93 7.30 14.89
C SER A 478 -0.14 8.58 15.13
N ALA A 479 0.96 8.46 15.87
CA ALA A 479 1.96 9.51 16.00
C ALA A 479 2.44 10.00 14.63
N ALA A 480 2.57 9.11 13.65
CA ALA A 480 2.97 9.46 12.27
C ALA A 480 1.99 10.42 11.59
N TYR A 481 0.69 10.25 11.84
CA TYR A 481 -0.35 11.14 11.31
C TYR A 481 -0.35 12.48 12.06
N ARG A 482 0.00 12.45 13.36
CA ARG A 482 0.23 13.66 14.15
C ARG A 482 1.43 14.46 13.66
N GLU A 483 2.52 13.81 13.25
CA GLU A 483 3.66 14.48 12.61
C GLU A 483 3.32 15.07 11.25
N VAL A 484 2.50 14.40 10.42
CA VAL A 484 1.96 14.99 9.18
C VAL A 484 1.18 16.27 9.48
N TRP A 485 0.30 16.28 10.49
CA TRP A 485 -0.44 17.49 10.85
C TRP A 485 0.43 18.57 11.52
N LYS A 486 1.42 18.20 12.35
CA LYS A 486 2.41 19.14 12.92
C LYS A 486 3.22 19.82 11.81
N TRP A 487 3.70 19.08 10.81
CA TRP A 487 4.39 19.59 9.63
C TRP A 487 3.50 20.55 8.81
N ILE A 488 2.24 20.16 8.55
CA ILE A 488 1.26 21.01 7.85
C ILE A 488 0.99 22.32 8.63
N LEU A 489 0.77 22.22 9.94
CA LEU A 489 0.43 23.37 10.79
C LEU A 489 1.63 24.28 11.07
N ALA A 490 2.87 23.81 10.91
CA ALA A 490 4.07 24.62 11.03
C ALA A 490 4.28 25.55 9.82
N ASP A 491 3.81 25.18 8.63
CA ASP A 491 3.86 26.05 7.45
C ASP A 491 2.84 27.22 7.53
N ALA A 492 3.32 28.43 7.22
CA ALA A 492 2.50 29.63 7.33
C ALA A 492 1.44 29.75 6.23
N THR A 493 1.68 29.20 5.04
CA THR A 493 0.73 29.26 3.91
C THR A 493 -0.39 28.23 4.08
N ALA A 494 -0.05 27.01 4.50
CA ALA A 494 -1.00 25.95 4.80
C ALA A 494 -1.89 26.31 5.99
N ARG A 495 -1.32 26.83 7.09
CA ARG A 495 -2.09 27.27 8.27
C ARG A 495 -3.12 28.36 7.93
N LYS A 496 -2.75 29.37 7.15
CA LYS A 496 -3.65 30.43 6.67
C LYS A 496 -4.77 29.87 5.79
N TRP A 497 -4.41 28.98 4.88
CA TRP A 497 -5.36 28.35 3.97
C TRP A 497 -6.37 27.44 4.70
N LEU A 498 -5.91 26.67 5.69
CA LEU A 498 -6.77 25.88 6.59
C LEU A 498 -7.69 26.75 7.47
N ALA A 499 -7.24 27.94 7.87
CA ALA A 499 -8.11 28.94 8.53
C ALA A 499 -9.16 29.57 7.58
N GLY A 500 -9.06 29.28 6.27
CA GLY A 500 -10.03 29.69 5.26
C GLY A 500 -9.67 30.93 4.44
N GLU A 501 -8.42 31.40 4.49
CA GLU A 501 -7.89 32.32 3.48
C GLU A 501 -7.78 31.58 2.12
N PRO A 502 -8.24 32.15 0.99
CA PRO A 502 -7.96 31.58 -0.33
C PRO A 502 -6.46 31.56 -0.63
N ASP A 503 -5.99 30.59 -1.43
CA ASP A 503 -4.63 30.63 -1.97
C ASP A 503 -4.48 31.70 -3.09
N GLU A 504 -3.27 31.84 -3.65
CA GLU A 504 -2.96 32.84 -4.68
C GLU A 504 -3.71 32.61 -6.01
N HIS A 505 -4.43 31.49 -6.13
CA HIS A 505 -5.26 31.10 -7.27
C HIS A 505 -6.75 31.06 -6.93
N GLY A 506 -7.14 31.41 -5.70
CA GLY A 506 -8.53 31.49 -5.24
C GLY A 506 -9.11 30.18 -4.70
N MET A 507 -8.31 29.11 -4.55
CA MET A 507 -8.77 27.85 -3.97
C MET A 507 -8.97 28.01 -2.46
N VAL A 508 -10.12 27.55 -1.94
CA VAL A 508 -10.47 27.60 -0.52
C VAL A 508 -10.53 26.21 0.12
N VAL A 509 -10.29 26.12 1.43
CA VAL A 509 -10.52 24.88 2.19
C VAL A 509 -12.00 24.50 2.19
N ASN A 510 -12.26 23.21 2.02
CA ASN A 510 -13.58 22.58 2.17
C ASN A 510 -14.18 22.98 3.53
N SER A 511 -15.38 23.59 3.51
CA SER A 511 -16.00 24.16 4.70
C SER A 511 -16.28 23.15 5.81
N TYR A 512 -16.51 21.86 5.48
CA TYR A 512 -16.75 20.82 6.47
C TYR A 512 -15.55 20.55 7.41
N TYR A 513 -14.34 20.93 7.00
CA TYR A 513 -13.13 20.69 7.78
C TYR A 513 -12.80 21.79 8.80
N ARG A 514 -13.50 22.95 8.75
CA ARG A 514 -13.18 24.11 9.60
C ARG A 514 -13.30 23.80 11.08
N ASP A 515 -14.39 23.19 11.51
CA ASP A 515 -14.62 22.87 12.93
C ASP A 515 -13.79 21.64 13.35
N VAL A 516 -13.63 20.66 12.46
CA VAL A 516 -12.90 19.39 12.71
C VAL A 516 -11.40 19.61 12.92
N LEU A 517 -10.82 20.64 12.29
CA LEU A 517 -9.40 21.01 12.46
C LEU A 517 -9.17 22.06 13.57
N ASN A 518 -10.23 22.62 14.17
CA ASN A 518 -10.14 23.65 15.20
C ASN A 518 -10.13 23.08 16.64
N THR A 519 -9.37 22.00 16.84
CA THR A 519 -9.22 21.27 18.11
C THR A 519 -8.23 21.91 19.09
N GLY A 520 -7.40 22.84 18.63
CA GLY A 520 -6.30 23.44 19.42
C GLY A 520 -5.06 22.53 19.57
N VAL A 521 -5.13 21.27 19.12
CA VAL A 521 -4.01 20.31 19.11
C VAL A 521 -3.95 19.59 17.75
N PRO A 522 -2.76 19.25 17.22
CA PRO A 522 -2.64 18.48 15.98
C PRO A 522 -3.37 17.14 16.08
N LEU A 523 -4.22 16.83 15.09
CA LEU A 523 -4.90 15.54 15.00
C LEU A 523 -3.90 14.41 14.77
N ASP A 524 -4.23 13.20 15.21
CA ASP A 524 -3.50 11.95 14.92
C ASP A 524 -4.27 11.03 13.96
N THR A 525 -5.29 11.57 13.28
CA THR A 525 -6.14 10.88 12.30
C THR A 525 -6.34 11.73 11.05
N PHE A 526 -6.84 11.14 9.96
CA PHE A 526 -7.23 11.85 8.75
C PHE A 526 -8.75 11.81 8.56
N PRO A 527 -9.53 12.63 9.30
CA PRO A 527 -10.98 12.55 9.32
C PRO A 527 -11.58 12.83 7.94
N LYS A 528 -12.62 12.08 7.56
CA LYS A 528 -13.38 12.30 6.34
C LYS A 528 -14.62 13.13 6.65
N ALA A 529 -14.43 14.44 6.82
CA ALA A 529 -15.44 15.35 7.36
C ALA A 529 -16.54 15.76 6.36
N ASP A 530 -16.32 15.58 5.06
CA ASP A 530 -17.27 16.01 4.03
C ASP A 530 -18.59 15.21 4.10
N ALA A 531 -19.66 15.88 4.51
CA ALA A 531 -20.98 15.29 4.70
C ALA A 531 -21.87 15.36 3.44
N THR A 532 -21.29 15.58 2.25
CA THR A 532 -22.06 15.55 1.00
C THR A 532 -22.47 14.11 0.69
N GLU A 533 -23.73 13.92 0.31
CA GLU A 533 -24.26 12.64 -0.16
C GLU A 533 -24.93 12.84 -1.53
N VAL A 534 -24.71 11.90 -2.46
CA VAL A 534 -25.37 11.93 -3.78
C VAL A 534 -25.88 10.56 -4.21
N VAL A 535 -27.01 10.54 -4.92
CA VAL A 535 -27.56 9.33 -5.53
C VAL A 535 -26.74 8.98 -6.78
N GLY A 536 -26.15 7.78 -6.81
CA GLY A 536 -25.41 7.28 -7.95
C GLY A 536 -26.31 6.99 -9.15
N ALA A 537 -25.75 7.00 -10.37
CA ALA A 537 -26.52 6.73 -11.58
C ALA A 537 -27.12 5.31 -11.54
N GLY A 538 -28.46 5.23 -11.54
CA GLY A 538 -29.21 3.97 -11.45
C GLY A 538 -29.49 3.47 -10.01
N ALA A 539 -29.03 4.18 -8.98
CA ALA A 539 -29.37 3.88 -7.59
C ALA A 539 -30.76 4.44 -7.20
N PRO A 540 -31.47 3.80 -6.25
CA PRO A 540 -32.63 4.38 -5.58
C PRO A 540 -32.31 5.68 -4.82
N GLU A 541 -33.30 6.56 -4.64
CA GLU A 541 -33.12 7.82 -3.90
C GLU A 541 -32.80 7.60 -2.41
N ASP A 542 -33.25 6.49 -1.81
CA ASP A 542 -32.90 6.07 -0.45
C ASP A 542 -31.52 5.36 -0.34
N LYS A 543 -30.73 5.42 -1.41
CA LYS A 543 -29.40 4.82 -1.53
C LYS A 543 -28.38 5.82 -2.08
N PRO A 544 -28.16 6.98 -1.43
CA PRO A 544 -27.03 7.83 -1.78
C PRO A 544 -25.69 7.21 -1.37
N PHE A 545 -24.59 7.77 -1.87
CA PHE A 545 -23.25 7.50 -1.38
C PHE A 545 -22.57 8.79 -0.89
N GLY A 546 -21.86 8.70 0.24
CA GLY A 546 -21.10 9.79 0.85
C GLY A 546 -19.57 9.61 0.76
N THR A 547 -18.82 10.44 1.47
CA THR A 547 -17.34 10.48 1.41
C THR A 547 -16.67 9.11 1.66
N GLY A 548 -17.15 8.32 2.63
CA GLY A 548 -16.59 6.99 2.94
C GLY A 548 -16.78 5.92 1.85
N HIS A 549 -17.70 6.14 0.91
CA HIS A 549 -17.88 5.31 -0.28
C HIS A 549 -16.94 5.75 -1.42
N LEU A 550 -16.84 7.07 -1.65
CA LEU A 550 -15.98 7.65 -2.67
C LEU A 550 -14.49 7.45 -2.35
N ARG A 551 -14.10 7.64 -1.09
CA ARG A 551 -12.75 7.54 -0.55
C ARG A 551 -12.80 6.77 0.77
N PRO A 552 -12.87 5.43 0.77
CA PRO A 552 -12.76 4.65 2.00
C PRO A 552 -11.44 4.90 2.73
N TYR A 553 -11.34 4.42 3.98
CA TYR A 553 -10.06 4.16 4.61
C TYR A 553 -9.53 2.79 4.19
N LEU A 554 -8.23 2.58 4.37
CA LEU A 554 -7.55 1.27 4.26
C LEU A 554 -7.19 0.74 5.65
N GLY A 555 -6.87 -0.55 5.78
CA GLY A 555 -6.66 -1.20 7.08
C GLY A 555 -5.35 -0.85 7.78
N SER A 556 -4.30 -0.51 7.03
CA SER A 556 -2.96 -0.16 7.54
C SER A 556 -2.16 0.64 6.51
N MET A 557 -1.00 1.17 6.91
CA MET A 557 -0.03 1.77 5.99
C MET A 557 0.50 0.76 4.96
N GLU A 558 0.68 -0.51 5.35
CA GLU A 558 1.04 -1.61 4.45
C GLU A 558 -0.01 -1.81 3.34
N GLU A 559 -1.30 -1.84 3.70
CA GLU A 559 -2.37 -1.87 2.70
C GLU A 559 -2.34 -0.60 1.83
N ALA A 560 -2.11 0.57 2.42
CA ALA A 560 -2.07 1.83 1.68
C ALA A 560 -0.96 1.85 0.60
N ALA A 561 0.18 1.20 0.84
CA ALA A 561 1.20 0.99 -0.19
C ALA A 561 0.76 -0.05 -1.24
N LEU A 562 0.22 -1.20 -0.82
CA LEU A 562 -0.28 -2.24 -1.74
C LEU A 562 -1.33 -1.69 -2.72
N GLN A 563 -2.31 -0.93 -2.24
CA GLN A 563 -3.35 -0.39 -3.11
C GLN A 563 -2.84 0.78 -3.99
N THR A 564 -1.83 1.55 -3.55
CA THR A 564 -1.12 2.51 -4.43
C THR A 564 -0.36 1.78 -5.54
N ARG A 565 0.35 0.67 -5.26
CA ARG A 565 1.02 -0.17 -6.29
C ARG A 565 0.05 -0.71 -7.33
N ARG A 566 -1.16 -1.05 -6.90
CA ARG A 566 -2.25 -1.53 -7.77
C ARG A 566 -3.04 -0.40 -8.45
N ALA A 567 -2.89 0.84 -7.97
CA ALA A 567 -3.69 2.01 -8.33
C ALA A 567 -5.21 1.77 -8.17
N ASP A 568 -5.59 1.18 -7.04
CA ASP A 568 -6.97 0.85 -6.67
C ASP A 568 -7.45 1.68 -5.47
N PRO A 569 -8.31 2.71 -5.66
CA PRO A 569 -8.81 3.52 -4.55
C PRO A 569 -9.82 2.82 -3.63
N LYS A 570 -10.21 1.56 -3.92
CA LYS A 570 -11.34 0.85 -3.27
C LYS A 570 -12.69 1.58 -3.33
N SER A 571 -12.79 2.64 -4.14
CA SER A 571 -13.96 3.51 -4.28
C SER A 571 -15.19 2.75 -4.74
N LYS A 572 -16.24 2.73 -3.92
CA LYS A 572 -17.51 2.03 -4.17
C LYS A 572 -18.58 3.05 -4.55
N THR A 573 -18.66 3.40 -5.83
CA THR A 573 -19.51 4.50 -6.33
C THR A 573 -20.32 4.17 -7.58
N VAL A 574 -20.21 2.93 -8.09
CA VAL A 574 -21.09 2.40 -9.13
C VAL A 574 -22.14 1.51 -8.47
N TRP A 575 -23.42 1.73 -8.78
CA TRP A 575 -24.52 0.94 -8.24
C TRP A 575 -24.64 -0.39 -8.98
N ASP A 576 -24.72 -1.51 -8.25
CA ASP A 576 -25.03 -2.83 -8.81
C ASP A 576 -26.39 -3.34 -8.32
N ALA A 577 -27.38 -3.26 -9.21
CA ALA A 577 -28.74 -3.73 -8.97
C ALA A 577 -28.89 -5.27 -8.96
N ASN A 578 -27.87 -6.02 -9.39
CA ASN A 578 -27.90 -7.49 -9.46
C ASN A 578 -27.21 -8.15 -8.25
N ARG A 579 -26.48 -7.36 -7.46
CA ARG A 579 -25.91 -7.80 -6.19
C ARG A 579 -27.03 -8.17 -5.21
N THR A 580 -26.79 -9.12 -4.32
CA THR A 580 -27.76 -9.52 -3.28
C THR A 580 -27.18 -9.25 -1.89
N PRO A 581 -27.68 -8.23 -1.15
CA PRO A 581 -28.59 -7.17 -1.59
C PRO A 581 -27.93 -6.20 -2.60
N PRO A 582 -28.72 -5.41 -3.36
CA PRO A 582 -28.21 -4.33 -4.20
C PRO A 582 -27.43 -3.30 -3.40
N ASP A 583 -26.26 -2.91 -3.89
CA ASP A 583 -25.29 -2.09 -3.15
C ASP A 583 -24.27 -1.42 -4.11
N TYR A 584 -23.47 -0.49 -3.59
CA TYR A 584 -22.39 0.14 -4.33
C TYR A 584 -21.15 -0.76 -4.44
N VAL A 585 -20.63 -0.89 -5.65
CA VAL A 585 -19.44 -1.67 -6.02
C VAL A 585 -18.35 -0.81 -6.65
N ALA A 586 -17.17 -1.40 -6.84
CA ALA A 586 -15.99 -0.71 -7.37
C ALA A 586 -16.19 -0.22 -8.82
N GLY A 587 -15.94 1.07 -9.05
CA GLY A 587 -16.21 1.75 -10.32
C GLY A 587 -15.15 1.53 -11.41
N SER A 588 -15.20 0.37 -12.09
CA SER A 588 -14.22 -0.12 -13.08
C SER A 588 -12.87 -0.54 -12.47
N ALA A 589 -12.24 -1.55 -13.09
CA ALA A 589 -11.02 -2.17 -12.59
C ALA A 589 -9.75 -1.30 -12.67
N LEU A 590 -8.70 -1.77 -11.97
CA LEU A 590 -7.28 -1.38 -12.04
C LEU A 590 -6.91 -0.69 -13.35
N ARG A 591 -6.24 0.46 -13.27
CA ARG A 591 -5.70 1.14 -14.47
C ARG A 591 -4.54 0.32 -15.05
N PRO A 592 -4.50 0.09 -16.38
CA PRO A 592 -3.33 -0.51 -17.01
C PRO A 592 -2.10 0.40 -16.88
N VAL A 593 -0.91 -0.19 -17.02
CA VAL A 593 0.35 0.57 -17.03
C VAL A 593 0.31 1.60 -18.17
N GLY A 594 0.75 2.81 -17.86
CA GLY A 594 0.65 3.98 -18.72
C GLY A 594 -0.50 4.93 -18.34
N PHE A 595 -1.40 4.49 -17.45
CA PHE A 595 -2.64 5.21 -17.10
C PHE A 595 -2.95 5.17 -15.59
N ARG A 596 -1.99 4.77 -14.75
CA ARG A 596 -2.14 4.69 -13.30
C ARG A 596 -1.98 6.08 -12.67
N GLY A 597 -2.72 6.30 -11.58
CA GLY A 597 -2.72 7.54 -10.83
C GLY A 597 -3.28 7.28 -9.43
N ALA A 598 -2.39 6.97 -8.49
CA ALA A 598 -2.71 6.78 -7.10
C ALA A 598 -1.59 7.29 -6.20
N MET A 599 -1.96 7.75 -5.01
CA MET A 599 -1.03 8.15 -3.94
C MET A 599 -1.59 7.71 -2.58
N SER A 600 -0.71 7.46 -1.62
CA SER A 600 -1.09 7.15 -0.24
C SER A 600 -0.15 7.80 0.78
N ILE A 601 -0.68 8.06 1.97
CA ILE A 601 0.15 8.15 3.18
C ILE A 601 0.42 6.71 3.65
N THR A 602 1.69 6.37 3.78
CA THR A 602 2.20 5.05 4.20
C THR A 602 3.57 5.24 4.86
N ASP A 603 4.21 4.19 5.34
CA ASP A 603 5.58 4.24 5.86
C ASP A 603 6.63 3.96 4.76
N ALA A 604 7.87 4.35 5.03
CA ALA A 604 8.97 4.21 4.08
C ALA A 604 9.33 2.74 3.73
N ALA A 605 9.11 1.78 4.63
CA ALA A 605 9.39 0.36 4.40
C ALA A 605 8.31 -0.28 3.52
N SER A 606 7.02 -0.03 3.81
CA SER A 606 5.90 -0.44 2.96
C SER A 606 6.02 0.15 1.54
N ALA A 607 6.39 1.43 1.42
CA ALA A 607 6.64 2.07 0.13
C ALA A 607 7.77 1.37 -0.65
N ALA A 608 8.90 1.09 -0.01
CA ALA A 608 10.02 0.36 -0.63
C ALA A 608 9.64 -1.08 -1.00
N ARG A 609 8.97 -1.81 -0.11
CA ARG A 609 8.52 -3.20 -0.29
C ARG A 609 7.52 -3.36 -1.43
N TYR A 610 6.67 -2.37 -1.69
CA TYR A 610 5.76 -2.36 -2.85
C TYR A 610 6.29 -1.57 -4.06
N GLY A 611 7.57 -1.20 -4.06
CA GLY A 611 8.24 -0.59 -5.21
C GLY A 611 7.70 0.78 -5.60
N LEU A 612 7.26 1.58 -4.62
CA LEU A 612 6.68 2.90 -4.81
C LEU A 612 7.72 4.01 -4.69
N TYR A 613 7.62 5.03 -5.53
CA TYR A 613 8.34 6.28 -5.30
C TYR A 613 7.67 7.05 -4.17
N ALA A 614 8.47 7.76 -3.37
CA ALA A 614 7.99 8.70 -2.36
C ALA A 614 8.19 10.14 -2.85
N ALA A 615 7.22 11.01 -2.58
CA ALA A 615 7.33 12.42 -2.92
C ALA A 615 8.40 13.13 -2.08
N SER A 616 9.11 14.06 -2.70
CA SER A 616 9.97 15.02 -2.00
C SER A 616 9.09 16.07 -1.32
N LEU A 617 9.25 16.23 -0.02
CA LEU A 617 8.45 17.13 0.82
C LEU A 617 9.24 18.37 1.19
N THR A 618 8.58 19.52 1.27
CA THR A 618 9.21 20.78 1.71
C THR A 618 9.55 20.73 3.21
N ASN A 619 10.82 20.90 3.56
CA ASN A 619 11.27 21.09 4.96
C ASN A 619 11.19 22.57 5.40
N GLN A 620 11.47 22.87 6.67
CA GLN A 620 11.46 24.25 7.17
C GLN A 620 12.59 25.15 6.60
N ASN A 621 13.56 24.58 5.90
CA ASN A 621 14.54 25.33 5.13
C ASN A 621 14.06 25.64 3.69
N GLN A 622 12.81 25.28 3.35
CA GLN A 622 12.17 25.43 2.03
C GLN A 622 12.80 24.55 0.93
N GLU A 623 13.45 23.45 1.31
CA GLU A 623 14.03 22.47 0.39
C GLU A 623 13.08 21.29 0.20
N PHE A 624 12.97 20.77 -1.03
CA PHE A 624 12.23 19.54 -1.31
C PHE A 624 13.13 18.33 -1.10
N VAL A 625 12.96 17.65 0.03
CA VAL A 625 13.77 16.50 0.45
C VAL A 625 12.99 15.20 0.26
N ALA A 626 13.63 14.15 -0.27
CA ALA A 626 13.08 12.79 -0.37
C ALA A 626 13.48 11.94 0.86
N PRO A 627 12.74 10.87 1.20
CA PRO A 627 13.11 9.96 2.29
C PRO A 627 14.28 9.05 1.86
N THR A 628 15.48 9.64 1.79
CA THR A 628 16.74 8.93 1.56
C THR A 628 17.46 8.70 2.87
N ARG A 629 18.44 7.79 2.89
CA ARG A 629 19.28 7.54 4.07
C ARG A 629 19.86 8.83 4.64
N GLU A 630 20.37 9.67 3.75
CA GLU A 630 21.03 10.94 4.07
C GLU A 630 20.02 11.96 4.63
N GLY A 631 18.86 12.11 3.98
CA GLY A 631 17.83 13.05 4.42
C GLY A 631 17.15 12.65 5.73
N MET A 632 16.99 11.36 5.98
CA MET A 632 16.40 10.87 7.22
C MET A 632 17.42 10.91 8.38
N LEU A 633 18.71 10.66 8.15
CA LEU A 633 19.75 10.88 9.16
C LEU A 633 19.87 12.38 9.54
N ALA A 634 19.85 13.28 8.56
CA ALA A 634 19.83 14.73 8.79
C ALA A 634 18.60 15.20 9.58
N ALA A 635 17.48 14.46 9.52
CA ALA A 635 16.31 14.72 10.36
C ALA A 635 16.49 14.23 11.81
N VAL A 636 17.19 13.11 12.05
CA VAL A 636 17.52 12.66 13.43
C VAL A 636 18.50 13.62 14.11
N ASP A 637 19.52 14.10 13.39
CA ASP A 637 20.41 15.16 13.89
C ASP A 637 19.67 16.48 14.20
N ALA A 638 18.46 16.64 13.62
CA ALA A 638 17.56 17.75 13.87
C ALA A 638 16.47 17.48 14.93
N MET A 639 16.33 16.26 15.47
CA MET A 639 15.36 16.00 16.55
C MET A 639 15.71 16.72 17.85
N VAL A 640 14.78 16.69 18.80
CA VAL A 640 14.94 17.20 20.18
C VAL A 640 14.43 16.15 21.17
N PRO A 641 14.97 16.06 22.40
CA PRO A 641 14.38 15.24 23.46
C PRO A 641 12.93 15.64 23.75
N SER A 642 12.09 14.69 24.16
CA SER A 642 10.71 14.96 24.57
C SER A 642 10.67 15.60 25.97
N GLU A 643 9.58 16.32 26.28
CA GLU A 643 9.41 16.93 27.61
C GLU A 643 9.06 15.91 28.71
N ALA A 644 8.68 14.68 28.34
CA ALA A 644 8.26 13.63 29.28
C ALA A 644 9.34 12.56 29.54
N ASP A 645 10.27 12.39 28.60
CA ASP A 645 11.37 11.42 28.61
C ASP A 645 12.48 11.95 27.68
N ASP A 646 13.69 12.18 28.20
CA ASP A 646 14.79 12.78 27.44
C ASP A 646 15.61 11.79 26.59
N ASP A 647 15.36 10.49 26.75
CA ASP A 647 15.86 9.42 25.88
C ASP A 647 14.97 9.27 24.62
N VAL A 648 13.70 9.72 24.66
CA VAL A 648 12.78 9.74 23.50
C VAL A 648 12.96 11.02 22.67
N LEU A 649 13.35 10.87 21.40
CA LEU A 649 13.56 11.96 20.44
C LEU A 649 12.31 12.22 19.59
N MET A 650 11.91 13.49 19.53
CA MET A 650 10.76 14.00 18.78
C MET A 650 11.19 14.95 17.66
N ILE A 651 10.32 15.09 16.65
CA ILE A 651 10.47 16.12 15.61
C ILE A 651 10.14 17.50 16.21
N ASP A 652 11.02 18.49 16.01
CA ASP A 652 10.64 19.90 16.11
C ASP A 652 10.19 20.37 14.72
N PRO A 653 8.87 20.54 14.49
CA PRO A 653 8.34 20.89 13.17
C PRO A 653 8.64 22.35 12.78
N THR A 654 9.26 23.14 13.65
CA THR A 654 9.68 24.54 13.38
C THR A 654 11.17 24.68 13.07
N LYS A 655 11.98 23.66 13.40
CA LYS A 655 13.45 23.70 13.28
C LYS A 655 13.92 23.64 11.83
N LYS A 656 14.75 24.61 11.45
CA LYS A 656 15.38 24.66 10.13
C LYS A 656 16.58 23.72 10.06
N ALA A 657 16.38 22.58 9.42
CA ALA A 657 17.40 21.55 9.22
C ALA A 657 17.64 21.33 7.73
N PRO A 658 18.75 21.85 7.17
CA PRO A 658 19.10 21.65 5.76
C PRO A 658 19.25 20.17 5.41
N GLY A 659 18.66 19.75 4.29
CA GLY A 659 18.67 18.38 3.81
C GLY A 659 17.80 17.39 4.62
N ALA A 660 17.14 17.80 5.70
CA ALA A 660 16.34 16.89 6.54
C ALA A 660 14.99 16.53 5.90
N TYR A 661 14.61 15.24 5.94
CA TYR A 661 13.30 14.77 5.52
C TYR A 661 12.26 14.97 6.65
N PRO A 662 11.21 15.78 6.44
CA PRO A 662 10.43 16.37 7.54
C PRO A 662 9.52 15.40 8.31
N LEU A 663 9.34 14.16 7.85
CA LEU A 663 8.47 13.15 8.47
C LEU A 663 9.24 11.90 8.92
N THR A 664 10.54 12.07 9.22
CA THR A 664 11.39 11.00 9.76
C THR A 664 11.12 10.80 11.25
N MET A 665 11.02 9.55 11.70
CA MET A 665 10.69 9.19 13.08
C MET A 665 11.61 8.07 13.58
N VAL A 666 12.20 8.26 14.76
CA VAL A 666 12.78 7.16 15.54
C VAL A 666 11.62 6.45 16.25
N ASN A 667 11.58 5.13 16.16
CA ASN A 667 10.58 4.33 16.84
C ASN A 667 11.23 3.55 17.98
N TYR A 668 10.56 3.55 19.12
CA TYR A 668 11.03 3.05 20.40
C TYR A 668 10.25 1.82 20.81
N ALA A 669 10.94 0.82 21.34
CA ALA A 669 10.32 -0.17 22.21
C ALA A 669 10.13 0.47 23.59
N ALA A 670 8.88 0.63 24.01
CA ALA A 670 8.49 0.92 25.38
C ALA A 670 8.32 -0.42 26.13
N VAL A 671 9.12 -0.65 27.16
CA VAL A 671 9.12 -1.90 27.94
C VAL A 671 8.72 -1.62 29.38
N ASN A 672 7.60 -2.20 29.82
CA ASN A 672 7.16 -2.20 31.21
C ASN A 672 8.04 -3.16 32.01
N ILE A 673 8.84 -2.65 32.94
CA ILE A 673 9.74 -3.50 33.74
C ILE A 673 9.16 -3.91 35.09
N SER A 674 8.14 -3.20 35.59
CA SER A 674 7.50 -3.48 36.89
C SER A 674 6.60 -4.72 36.86
N ASN A 675 5.87 -4.96 35.78
CA ASN A 675 4.81 -5.97 35.70
C ASN A 675 5.24 -7.26 34.97
N GLN A 676 6.54 -7.45 34.70
CA GLN A 676 7.08 -8.58 33.95
C GLN A 676 7.97 -9.45 34.85
N ASP A 677 7.97 -10.77 34.63
CA ASP A 677 8.90 -11.68 35.31
C ASP A 677 10.33 -11.58 34.75
N GLN A 678 11.29 -12.30 35.37
CA GLN A 678 12.69 -12.24 34.94
C GLN A 678 12.88 -12.78 33.52
N ALA A 679 12.25 -13.89 33.15
CA ALA A 679 12.43 -14.49 31.84
C ALA A 679 11.86 -13.58 30.74
N ALA A 680 10.73 -12.95 30.98
CA ALA A 680 10.18 -11.95 30.05
C ALA A 680 11.14 -10.76 29.86
N ARG A 681 11.78 -10.28 30.94
CA ARG A 681 12.79 -9.21 30.85
C ARG A 681 14.08 -9.65 30.16
N ASP A 682 14.53 -10.89 30.36
CA ASP A 682 15.66 -11.48 29.66
C ASP A 682 15.38 -11.57 28.15
N ASP A 683 14.19 -12.02 27.77
CA ASP A 683 13.72 -12.09 26.38
C ASP A 683 13.63 -10.69 25.73
N TYR A 684 13.03 -9.69 26.40
CA TYR A 684 13.00 -8.32 25.88
C TYR A 684 14.42 -7.71 25.78
N ALA A 685 15.32 -8.03 26.71
CA ALA A 685 16.72 -7.62 26.62
C ALA A 685 17.46 -8.29 25.45
N GLN A 686 17.20 -9.58 25.18
CA GLN A 686 17.69 -10.28 23.98
C GLN A 686 17.15 -9.63 22.70
N PHE A 687 15.84 -9.31 22.66
CA PHE A 687 15.22 -8.61 21.54
C PHE A 687 15.94 -7.29 21.25
N LEU A 688 16.15 -6.45 22.27
CA LEU A 688 16.78 -5.14 22.12
C LEU A 688 18.25 -5.22 21.73
N ARG A 689 18.98 -6.22 22.24
CA ARG A 689 20.36 -6.52 21.82
C ARG A 689 20.43 -6.99 20.37
N TYR A 690 19.46 -7.76 19.89
CA TYR A 690 19.37 -8.13 18.48
C TYR A 690 19.03 -6.92 17.61
N ALA A 691 17.98 -6.18 18.00
CA ALA A 691 17.48 -4.99 17.31
C ALA A 691 18.58 -3.93 17.14
N ALA A 692 19.38 -3.64 18.17
CA ALA A 692 20.55 -2.75 18.03
C ALA A 692 21.82 -3.45 17.51
N GLY A 693 21.86 -4.77 17.47
CA GLY A 693 22.98 -5.60 17.07
C GLY A 693 22.92 -6.00 15.60
N ALA A 694 22.67 -7.28 15.34
CA ALA A 694 22.61 -7.88 14.00
C ALA A 694 21.43 -7.37 13.16
N GLY A 695 20.30 -7.06 13.81
CA GLY A 695 19.07 -6.55 13.19
C GLY A 695 19.20 -5.21 12.48
N GLN A 696 20.34 -4.50 12.63
CA GLN A 696 20.66 -3.27 11.89
C GLN A 696 21.37 -3.53 10.54
N THR A 697 21.54 -4.79 10.12
CA THR A 697 22.14 -5.15 8.84
C THR A 697 21.10 -4.99 7.73
N GLU A 698 21.22 -3.99 6.86
CA GLU A 698 20.28 -3.77 5.75
C GLU A 698 20.27 -4.91 4.73
N GLY A 699 19.08 -5.30 4.28
CA GLY A 699 18.95 -6.30 3.24
C GLY A 699 17.53 -6.73 2.91
N VAL A 700 17.38 -8.04 2.65
CA VAL A 700 16.15 -8.70 2.16
C VAL A 700 15.99 -10.15 2.67
N ARG A 701 16.93 -10.66 3.49
CA ARG A 701 16.82 -11.96 4.18
C ARG A 701 16.11 -11.79 5.52
N ARG A 702 15.67 -12.91 6.12
CA ARG A 702 15.27 -12.96 7.53
C ARG A 702 16.42 -12.46 8.43
N GLY A 703 16.08 -11.74 9.49
CA GLY A 703 17.03 -11.11 10.41
C GLY A 703 17.62 -9.80 9.92
N GLU A 704 17.57 -9.50 8.62
CA GLU A 704 18.05 -8.23 8.05
C GLU A 704 17.01 -7.12 8.22
N LEU A 705 17.47 -5.88 8.36
CA LEU A 705 16.63 -4.68 8.32
C LEU A 705 16.08 -4.49 6.89
N PRO A 706 14.75 -4.47 6.68
CA PRO A 706 14.19 -4.30 5.33
C PRO A 706 14.56 -2.96 4.67
N ARG A 707 14.54 -2.92 3.34
CA ARG A 707 14.65 -1.67 2.57
C ARG A 707 13.57 -0.66 2.99
N GLY A 708 13.95 0.62 3.05
CA GLY A 708 13.06 1.74 3.44
C GLY A 708 13.20 2.17 4.90
N TYR A 709 13.69 1.29 5.77
CA TYR A 709 14.30 1.68 7.04
C TYR A 709 15.70 2.28 6.83
N VAL A 710 16.23 2.95 7.86
CA VAL A 710 17.65 3.31 7.96
C VAL A 710 18.25 2.73 9.23
N PRO A 711 19.47 2.18 9.21
CA PRO A 711 20.16 1.75 10.43
C PRO A 711 20.36 2.88 11.44
N LEU A 712 20.06 2.58 12.70
CA LEU A 712 20.22 3.49 13.83
C LEU A 712 21.66 4.01 13.93
N PRO A 713 21.86 5.34 14.09
CA PRO A 713 23.14 5.91 14.50
C PRO A 713 23.71 5.24 15.75
N ASN A 714 25.04 5.15 15.85
CA ASN A 714 25.71 4.45 16.96
C ASN A 714 25.33 4.98 18.35
N LYS A 715 24.97 6.27 18.50
CA LYS A 715 24.43 6.81 19.75
C LYS A 715 23.13 6.10 20.17
N LEU A 716 22.16 5.99 19.25
CA LEU A 716 20.89 5.32 19.51
C LEU A 716 21.11 3.82 19.78
N ARG A 717 21.98 3.16 19.02
CA ARG A 717 22.34 1.74 19.27
C ARG A 717 22.93 1.53 20.68
N GLN A 718 23.74 2.47 21.17
CA GLN A 718 24.28 2.43 22.53
C GLN A 718 23.20 2.65 23.60
N GLN A 719 22.25 3.56 23.34
CA GLN A 719 21.06 3.77 24.18
C GLN A 719 20.22 2.49 24.28
N THR A 720 19.90 1.83 23.15
CA THR A 720 19.16 0.54 23.14
C THR A 720 19.89 -0.54 23.94
N MET A 721 21.21 -0.63 23.83
CA MET A 721 22.04 -1.58 24.60
C MET A 721 22.07 -1.25 26.10
N SER A 722 22.04 0.03 26.46
CA SER A 722 21.92 0.49 27.85
C SER A 722 20.55 0.11 28.44
N ALA A 723 19.48 0.39 27.69
CA ALA A 723 18.11 0.05 28.07
C ALA A 723 17.92 -1.47 28.22
N ALA A 724 18.45 -2.29 27.30
CA ALA A 724 18.44 -3.75 27.43
C ALA A 724 19.09 -4.23 28.74
N ASN A 725 20.24 -3.66 29.09
CA ASN A 725 20.93 -3.96 30.35
C ASN A 725 20.24 -3.39 31.60
N ALA A 726 19.28 -2.46 31.46
CA ALA A 726 18.42 -2.00 32.54
C ALA A 726 17.18 -2.89 32.69
N ILE A 727 16.54 -3.24 31.59
CA ILE A 727 15.39 -4.16 31.52
C ILE A 727 15.75 -5.52 32.13
N GLU A 728 16.88 -6.12 31.73
CA GLU A 728 17.38 -7.40 32.28
C GLU A 728 17.55 -7.36 33.82
N ARG A 729 18.02 -6.23 34.37
CA ARG A 729 18.14 -6.04 35.83
C ARG A 729 16.80 -5.84 36.53
N GLY A 730 15.76 -5.43 35.81
CA GLY A 730 14.47 -5.05 36.37
C GLY A 730 14.48 -3.70 37.12
N PRO A 731 13.34 -3.31 37.69
CA PRO A 731 13.19 -2.05 38.43
C PRO A 731 14.11 -2.03 39.65
N ALA A 732 14.60 -0.85 40.01
CA ALA A 732 15.44 -0.71 41.21
C ALA A 732 14.65 -1.14 42.46
N PRO A 733 15.24 -1.91 43.39
CA PRO A 733 14.54 -2.32 44.59
C PRO A 733 14.21 -1.08 45.44
N SER A 734 12.91 -0.78 45.57
CA SER A 734 12.43 0.32 46.41
C SER A 734 13.09 0.25 47.79
N PRO A 735 13.66 1.37 48.30
CA PRO A 735 14.28 1.38 49.62
C PRO A 735 13.20 0.98 50.63
N THR A 736 13.42 -0.16 51.30
CA THR A 736 12.50 -0.64 52.33
C THR A 736 12.36 0.47 53.37
N PRO A 737 11.13 0.93 53.69
CA PRO A 737 10.96 1.96 54.71
C PRO A 737 11.54 1.42 56.01
N SER A 738 12.65 2.00 56.44
CA SER A 738 13.32 1.63 57.69
C SER A 738 12.37 1.97 58.82
N VAL A 739 11.72 0.94 59.37
CA VAL A 739 10.83 1.08 60.54
C VAL A 739 11.72 1.40 61.74
N GLU A 740 11.94 2.70 61.95
CA GLU A 740 12.55 3.22 63.17
C GLU A 740 11.68 2.77 64.36
N PRO A 741 12.24 2.13 65.41
CA PRO A 741 11.42 1.54 66.46
C PRO A 741 10.72 2.61 67.32
N THR A 742 9.44 2.85 67.06
CA THR A 742 8.60 3.71 67.92
C THR A 742 8.52 3.12 69.33
N GLU A 743 9.05 3.86 70.30
CA GLU A 743 8.98 3.53 71.73
C GLU A 743 7.50 3.58 72.21
N PRO A 744 7.03 2.63 73.06
CA PRO A 744 5.61 2.52 73.38
C PRO A 744 5.14 3.58 74.38
N GLU A 745 4.55 4.67 73.88
CA GLU A 745 3.85 5.64 74.73
C GLU A 745 2.58 5.06 75.39
N THR A 746 2.27 5.57 76.58
CA THR A 746 1.30 4.96 77.50
C THR A 746 -0.14 5.39 77.24
N THR A 747 -1.05 4.41 77.16
CA THR A 747 -2.50 4.64 76.96
C THR A 747 -3.14 5.44 78.10
N THR A 748 -3.83 6.53 77.78
CA THR A 748 -4.79 7.20 78.67
C THR A 748 -6.12 7.40 77.94
N PRO A 749 -7.25 6.86 78.43
CA PRO A 749 -8.56 7.04 77.80
C PRO A 749 -9.22 8.36 78.24
N THR A 750 -9.95 9.02 77.35
CA THR A 750 -10.87 10.12 77.67
C THR A 750 -12.08 10.10 76.71
N THR A 751 -13.20 10.66 77.16
CA THR A 751 -14.56 10.27 76.73
C THR A 751 -15.14 11.04 75.56
N LEU A 752 -16.15 10.41 74.93
CA LEU A 752 -17.05 10.97 73.92
C LEU A 752 -17.73 12.28 74.35
N SER A 753 -18.08 13.11 73.36
CA SER A 753 -19.09 14.17 73.44
C SER A 753 -19.67 14.45 72.05
N THR A 754 -20.95 14.84 71.96
CA THR A 754 -21.76 14.59 70.75
C THR A 754 -22.66 15.76 70.37
N THR A 755 -22.74 16.07 69.06
CA THR A 755 -23.78 16.91 68.37
C THR A 755 -23.90 18.40 68.77
N PRO A 756 -24.60 19.26 67.98
CA PRO A 756 -25.13 19.10 66.61
C PRO A 756 -24.62 20.20 65.62
N ALA A 757 -25.14 20.20 64.38
CA ALA A 757 -24.72 21.09 63.28
C ALA A 757 -25.56 22.37 63.11
N SER A 758 -25.08 23.31 62.28
CA SER A 758 -25.91 24.32 61.59
C SER A 758 -25.31 24.78 60.25
N THR A 759 -26.13 24.62 59.20
CA THR A 759 -26.37 25.37 57.94
C THR A 759 -25.84 26.84 57.89
N SER A 760 -25.65 27.53 56.74
CA SER A 760 -26.30 27.40 55.41
C SER A 760 -25.65 28.19 54.24
N THR A 761 -25.96 27.77 52.98
CA THR A 761 -26.15 28.56 51.72
C THR A 761 -25.08 29.56 51.22
N SER A 762 -24.83 29.80 49.92
CA SER A 762 -25.15 29.17 48.60
C SER A 762 -24.33 29.98 47.52
N THR A 763 -24.46 29.95 46.18
CA THR A 763 -25.45 29.45 45.19
C THR A 763 -24.78 29.35 43.79
N GLY A 764 -25.26 28.50 42.86
CA GLY A 764 -24.84 28.50 41.45
C GLY A 764 -25.30 27.25 40.69
N THR A 765 -25.99 27.42 39.54
CA THR A 765 -26.79 26.35 38.89
C THR A 765 -26.11 25.79 37.61
N PRO A 766 -26.15 24.47 37.35
CA PRO A 766 -25.59 23.85 36.14
C PRO A 766 -26.54 23.94 34.93
N ASN A 767 -26.10 23.49 33.74
CA ASN A 767 -26.92 23.40 32.54
C ASN A 767 -26.90 21.99 31.89
N ALA A 768 -28.00 21.68 31.19
CA ALA A 768 -28.47 20.42 30.63
C ALA A 768 -27.44 19.38 30.14
N GLY A 769 -27.68 18.11 30.50
CA GLY A 769 -27.12 16.92 29.83
C GLY A 769 -28.12 16.27 28.86
N LEU A 770 -27.60 15.44 27.96
CA LEU A 770 -28.40 14.59 27.06
C LEU A 770 -28.92 13.33 27.78
N PRO A 771 -30.04 12.72 27.32
CA PRO A 771 -30.65 11.58 28.01
C PRO A 771 -29.79 10.30 27.93
N PRO A 772 -29.86 9.41 28.94
CA PRO A 772 -29.08 8.17 28.96
C PRO A 772 -29.59 7.16 27.93
N VAL A 773 -28.69 6.64 27.10
CA VAL A 773 -28.99 5.53 26.19
C VAL A 773 -28.90 4.22 26.96
N THR A 774 -30.02 3.49 27.05
CA THR A 774 -30.09 2.17 27.67
C THR A 774 -29.17 1.18 26.95
N PRO A 775 -28.29 0.43 27.65
CA PRO A 775 -27.48 -0.61 27.02
C PRO A 775 -28.36 -1.67 26.36
N GLY A 776 -28.18 -1.86 25.04
CA GLY A 776 -28.75 -3.00 24.33
C GLY A 776 -28.09 -4.31 24.79
N PRO A 777 -28.80 -5.46 24.74
CA PRO A 777 -28.24 -6.72 25.20
C PRO A 777 -27.01 -7.13 24.39
N THR A 778 -25.89 -7.36 25.09
CA THR A 778 -24.62 -7.77 24.51
C THR A 778 -24.78 -9.03 23.68
N ARG A 779 -24.65 -8.91 22.34
CA ARG A 779 -24.51 -10.09 21.49
C ARG A 779 -23.09 -10.61 21.63
N THR A 780 -22.95 -11.82 22.15
CA THR A 780 -21.69 -12.59 22.06
C THR A 780 -21.22 -12.58 20.60
N PRO A 781 -19.94 -12.26 20.31
CA PRO A 781 -19.41 -12.41 18.96
C PRO A 781 -19.58 -13.87 18.52
N ALA A 782 -20.04 -14.08 17.28
CA ALA A 782 -20.08 -15.42 16.72
C ALA A 782 -18.64 -15.96 16.60
N PRO A 783 -18.40 -17.26 16.81
CA PRO A 783 -17.06 -17.82 16.63
C PRO A 783 -16.54 -17.52 15.23
N VAL A 784 -15.37 -16.89 15.14
CA VAL A 784 -14.62 -16.80 13.89
C VAL A 784 -14.30 -18.24 13.48
N PRO A 785 -14.70 -18.72 12.28
CA PRO A 785 -14.29 -20.04 11.82
C PRO A 785 -12.75 -20.05 11.74
N PRO A 786 -12.07 -21.08 12.27
CA PRO A 786 -10.62 -21.14 12.18
C PRO A 786 -10.20 -21.11 10.71
N ALA A 787 -9.08 -20.44 10.42
CA ALA A 787 -8.50 -20.42 9.08
C ALA A 787 -8.36 -21.86 8.58
N THR A 788 -8.83 -22.13 7.35
CA THR A 788 -8.80 -23.46 6.76
C THR A 788 -7.35 -23.92 6.64
N ALA A 789 -6.95 -24.83 7.53
CA ALA A 789 -5.63 -25.43 7.49
C ALA A 789 -5.44 -26.12 6.13
N VAL A 790 -4.33 -25.82 5.47
CA VAL A 790 -3.88 -26.58 4.29
C VAL A 790 -3.82 -28.05 4.68
N SER A 791 -4.44 -28.93 3.90
CA SER A 791 -4.56 -30.36 4.20
C SER A 791 -3.21 -31.06 4.30
N GLN A 792 -2.61 -31.02 5.49
CA GLN A 792 -1.54 -31.93 5.86
C GLN A 792 -2.17 -33.31 6.09
N THR A 793 -1.73 -34.30 5.31
CA THR A 793 -2.12 -35.69 5.48
C THR A 793 -1.45 -36.25 6.74
N THR A 794 -2.16 -36.17 7.87
CA THR A 794 -1.71 -36.75 9.15
C THR A 794 -1.28 -38.21 8.94
N PRO A 795 -0.05 -38.60 9.33
CA PRO A 795 0.39 -39.99 9.27
C PRO A 795 -0.59 -40.90 10.02
N GLY A 796 -0.97 -42.03 9.39
CA GLY A 796 -2.07 -42.88 9.84
C GLY A 796 -1.82 -43.60 11.17
N GLY A 797 -2.04 -42.92 12.29
CA GLY A 797 -2.12 -43.54 13.61
C GLY A 797 -3.42 -44.35 13.78
N PRO A 798 -3.39 -45.51 14.47
CA PRO A 798 -4.57 -46.34 14.66
C PRO A 798 -5.59 -45.66 15.60
N LEU A 799 -6.72 -45.23 15.04
CA LEU A 799 -7.84 -44.68 15.81
C LEU A 799 -8.46 -45.77 16.71
N GLY A 800 -8.54 -45.50 18.02
CA GLY A 800 -9.22 -46.37 18.97
C GLY A 800 -10.73 -46.45 18.73
N LEU A 801 -11.34 -47.57 19.15
CA LEU A 801 -12.74 -47.94 18.88
C LEU A 801 -13.79 -46.82 19.08
N VAL A 802 -13.59 -45.92 20.06
CA VAL A 802 -14.50 -44.81 20.34
C VAL A 802 -14.59 -43.82 19.17
N GLY A 803 -13.47 -43.53 18.49
CA GLY A 803 -13.43 -42.61 17.35
C GLY A 803 -14.14 -43.16 16.11
N GLN A 804 -14.09 -44.48 15.90
CA GLN A 804 -14.64 -45.15 14.71
C GLN A 804 -16.18 -45.06 14.62
N TYR A 805 -16.88 -44.97 15.76
CA TYR A 805 -18.35 -44.90 15.81
C TYR A 805 -18.92 -43.50 16.04
N ALA A 806 -18.10 -42.52 16.44
CA ALA A 806 -18.55 -41.15 16.72
C ALA A 806 -19.23 -40.48 15.51
N LEU A 807 -18.64 -40.64 14.32
CA LEU A 807 -19.20 -40.13 13.05
C LEU A 807 -20.55 -40.78 12.70
N VAL A 808 -20.71 -42.07 12.95
CA VAL A 808 -21.96 -42.81 12.68
C VAL A 808 -23.07 -42.36 13.65
N ALA A 809 -22.75 -42.16 14.92
CA ALA A 809 -23.68 -41.63 15.92
C ALA A 809 -24.13 -40.19 15.58
N ALA A 810 -23.19 -39.33 15.16
CA ALA A 810 -23.51 -37.97 14.72
C ALA A 810 -24.44 -37.96 13.49
N LEU A 811 -24.18 -38.82 12.50
CA LEU A 811 -25.01 -38.94 11.29
C LEU A 811 -26.45 -39.38 11.63
N ALA A 812 -26.60 -40.36 12.54
CA ALA A 812 -27.90 -40.86 12.98
C ALA A 812 -28.71 -39.77 13.72
N LEU A 813 -28.07 -38.98 14.58
CA LEU A 813 -28.70 -37.85 15.28
C LEU A 813 -29.09 -36.73 14.31
N GLY A 814 -28.26 -36.44 13.30
CA GLY A 814 -28.57 -35.47 12.24
C GLY A 814 -29.81 -35.85 11.43
N LEU A 815 -29.94 -37.12 11.04
CA LEU A 815 -31.11 -37.64 10.32
C LEU A 815 -32.41 -37.55 11.15
N LEU A 816 -32.34 -37.83 12.46
CA LEU A 816 -33.49 -37.67 13.36
C LEU A 816 -33.91 -36.20 13.50
N GLY A 817 -32.96 -35.27 13.59
CA GLY A 817 -33.24 -33.83 13.61
C GLY A 817 -33.90 -33.34 12.30
N GLY A 818 -33.37 -33.78 11.15
CA GLY A 818 -33.90 -33.45 9.83
C GLY A 818 -35.35 -33.93 9.61
N ALA A 819 -35.71 -35.10 10.15
CA ALA A 819 -37.08 -35.61 10.09
C ALA A 819 -38.06 -34.84 10.99
N ALA A 820 -37.62 -34.36 12.15
CA ALA A 820 -38.48 -33.68 13.12
C ALA A 820 -38.83 -32.22 12.74
N GLY A 821 -37.89 -31.48 12.15
CA GLY A 821 -38.04 -30.06 11.82
C GLY A 821 -39.30 -29.70 11.02
N PRO A 822 -39.59 -30.37 9.88
CA PRO A 822 -40.77 -30.09 9.06
C PRO A 822 -42.11 -30.35 9.78
N VAL A 823 -42.14 -31.28 10.74
CA VAL A 823 -43.35 -31.59 11.53
C VAL A 823 -43.61 -30.48 12.55
N LEU A 824 -42.56 -30.03 13.25
CA LEU A 824 -42.66 -28.94 14.24
C LEU A 824 -43.07 -27.61 13.58
N LEU A 825 -42.54 -27.30 12.39
CA LEU A 825 -42.94 -26.12 11.60
C LEU A 825 -44.41 -26.17 11.14
N ARG A 826 -44.94 -27.35 10.82
CA ARG A 826 -46.37 -27.52 10.50
C ARG A 826 -47.30 -27.40 11.71
N LEU A 827 -46.79 -27.63 12.91
CA LEU A 827 -47.54 -27.48 14.17
C LEU A 827 -47.55 -26.03 14.67
N SER A 828 -46.45 -25.28 14.54
CA SER A 828 -46.39 -23.88 14.97
C SER A 828 -47.29 -22.95 14.14
N GLY A 829 -47.46 -23.23 12.84
CA GLY A 829 -48.31 -22.45 11.93
C GLY A 829 -49.81 -22.44 12.25
N ARG A 830 -50.29 -23.27 13.19
CA ARG A 830 -51.71 -23.36 13.61
C ARG A 830 -52.07 -22.54 14.85
N ARG A 831 -51.21 -21.63 15.32
CA ARG A 831 -51.43 -20.83 16.55
C ARG A 831 -51.30 -19.30 16.38
N ARG A 832 -51.61 -18.77 15.20
CA ARG A 832 -51.87 -17.33 14.98
C ARG A 832 -53.13 -17.11 14.11
N ILE A 833 -54.27 -17.16 14.79
CA ILE A 833 -55.45 -16.33 14.54
C ILE A 833 -55.68 -15.61 15.87
#